data_AF-A0A259E3M0-F1
#
_entry.id   AF-A0A259E3M0-F1
#
_cell.length_a   1.000
_cell.length_b   1.000
_cell.length_c   1.000
_cell.angle_alpha   90.00
_cell.angle_beta   90.00
_cell.angle_gamma   90.00
#
_symmetry.space_group_name_H-M   'P 1'
#
loop_
_entity.id
_entity.type
_entity.pdbx_description
1 polymer ?
#
loop_
_entity_poly.entity_id
_entity_poly.type
_entity_poly.pdbx_seq_one_letter_code
_entity_poly.pdbx_strand_id
1 'polypeptide(L)'
;MVAWFLIAISTIAFFAYIAVSGVQTVDTTGTIAARADTVRRSDNIAEAILERSSNVLVDNVIYAPAGVAGNGEYLLPEDLQPAGITTSGSRLQYCPMGAPLTAAATDTVTYPGGSYGIRTASAGGKSFVIEGRPAIAAASDPNIIAFIIAQQNPTVAKPGCGQITQSGTSFTAPNGIVRVVRRTTAAEQDAGITANGTNWYVSARGTGDGLTWSSPAPLSTALAAYRSSQGSSFRIRLAPGDYTVEGNPLDQGLTAISPKKAESSLIMIGQQGVNLNIGSVNVPGNLLLRDVTMPGSNITVDNGTVLTMERASVGAVVVNGGSQLVAQGGIGIKGSTVYSGALQFLNGSSGTVSGTMTISYAGTQASIIVDGGSRASFASAAVTMQPGDSTAAATQIDSMVQIRPNGLLTAMESTFIHNGPSGWTWRVYGKLATNTTTFLFNAYSWVGIQPWLGAEVSLVNVMMRGSRPPMYTLAGHNTAKLTASGNIYSSQRCWTRDDSSSVFRLSAAGIAGDNANVSPDEIWANMTGTPNATLVRLNASMRARNTERAELRGKIYHHNGPLNCVESGPVTWTSCSADGGQCNLPSDAATNARTYTVRFGAGSNWNYIVTRSNIPCDKNVFGDPAVGATKSCQYLL
;
A
#
# COMPACT_ATOMS: atom_id res chain seq x y z
N MET A 1 19.60 56.32 27.97
CA MET A 1 18.90 55.41 28.92
C MET A 1 17.40 55.29 28.61
N VAL A 2 16.68 56.38 28.31
CA VAL A 2 15.24 56.34 27.98
C VAL A 2 14.90 55.42 26.79
N ALA A 3 15.68 55.44 25.71
CA ALA A 3 15.44 54.58 24.54
C ALA A 3 15.51 53.07 24.87
N TRP A 4 16.45 52.65 25.71
CA TRP A 4 16.57 51.26 26.14
C TRP A 4 15.40 50.81 27.02
N PHE A 5 14.85 51.72 27.83
CA PHE A 5 13.68 51.44 28.67
C PHE A 5 12.40 51.24 27.83
N LEU A 6 12.21 52.05 26.77
CA LEU A 6 11.09 51.90 25.84
C LEU A 6 11.15 50.60 25.04
N ILE A 7 12.35 50.18 24.61
CA ILE A 7 12.54 48.89 23.95
C ILE A 7 12.17 47.76 24.91
N ALA A 8 12.65 47.78 26.15
CA ALA A 8 12.35 46.73 27.15
C ALA A 8 10.84 46.60 27.41
N ILE A 9 10.12 47.71 27.56
CA ILE A 9 8.65 47.69 27.75
C ILE A 9 7.95 47.11 26.51
N SER A 10 8.36 47.51 25.32
CA SER A 10 7.78 47.00 24.07
C SER A 10 7.98 45.49 23.91
N THR A 11 9.15 44.97 24.27
CA THR A 11 9.44 43.53 24.18
C THR A 11 8.59 42.73 25.18
N ILE A 12 8.43 43.23 26.41
CA ILE A 12 7.58 42.59 27.43
C ILE A 12 6.12 42.57 26.98
N ALA A 13 5.61 43.69 26.44
CA ALA A 13 4.24 43.75 25.91
C ALA A 13 4.02 42.77 24.75
N PHE A 14 5.01 42.61 23.86
CA PHE A 14 4.94 41.65 22.76
C PHE A 14 4.92 40.19 23.25
N PHE A 15 5.76 39.82 24.22
CA PHE A 15 5.73 38.47 24.79
C PHE A 15 4.44 38.19 25.58
N ALA A 16 3.90 39.18 26.29
CA ALA A 16 2.61 39.05 26.96
C ALA A 16 1.47 38.84 25.94
N TYR A 17 1.49 39.57 24.82
CA TYR A 17 0.53 39.37 23.74
C TYR A 17 0.62 37.97 23.12
N ILE A 18 1.84 37.51 22.80
CA ILE A 18 2.06 36.15 22.28
C ILE A 18 1.54 35.10 23.27
N ALA A 19 1.84 35.23 24.56
CA ALA A 19 1.37 34.30 25.59
C ALA A 19 -0.16 34.25 25.67
N VAL A 20 -0.84 35.40 25.65
CA VAL A 20 -2.31 35.47 25.70
C VAL A 20 -2.95 34.92 24.42
N SER A 21 -2.41 35.28 23.25
CA SER A 21 -2.92 34.77 21.96
C SER A 21 -2.69 33.27 21.78
N GLY A 22 -1.59 32.73 22.32
CA GLY A 22 -1.27 31.31 22.29
C GLY A 22 -2.26 30.50 23.13
N VAL A 23 -2.58 30.97 24.34
CA VAL A 23 -3.55 30.30 25.23
C VAL A 23 -4.96 30.26 24.62
N GLN A 24 -5.40 31.33 23.97
CA GLN A 24 -6.72 31.36 23.30
C GLN A 24 -6.79 30.43 22.08
N THR A 25 -5.68 30.27 21.35
CA THR A 25 -5.61 29.38 20.17
C THR A 25 -5.58 27.90 20.56
N VAL A 26 -4.93 27.56 21.68
CA VAL A 26 -4.89 26.17 22.18
C VAL A 26 -6.26 25.70 22.67
N ASP A 27 -7.04 26.58 23.32
CA ASP A 27 -8.37 26.23 23.86
C ASP A 27 -9.41 25.97 22.75
N THR A 28 -9.35 26.74 21.66
CA THR A 28 -10.22 26.52 20.48
C THR A 28 -9.86 25.25 19.71
N THR A 29 -8.59 24.85 19.68
CA THR A 29 -8.16 23.64 18.94
C THR A 29 -8.56 22.36 19.69
N GLY A 30 -8.45 22.34 21.03
CA GLY A 30 -8.86 21.20 21.85
C GLY A 30 -10.37 20.92 21.76
N THR A 31 -11.20 21.96 21.71
CA THR A 31 -12.66 21.81 21.60
C THR A 31 -13.11 21.28 20.24
N ILE A 32 -12.42 21.62 19.14
CA ILE A 32 -12.73 21.08 17.80
C ILE A 32 -12.40 19.59 17.73
N ALA A 33 -11.23 19.17 18.22
CA ALA A 33 -10.83 17.76 18.22
C ALA A 33 -11.77 16.89 19.08
N ALA A 34 -12.14 17.37 20.27
CA ALA A 34 -13.10 16.69 21.14
C ALA A 34 -14.50 16.58 20.50
N ARG A 35 -14.96 17.63 19.80
CA ARG A 35 -16.23 17.60 19.06
C ARG A 35 -16.19 16.61 17.90
N ALA A 36 -15.11 16.57 17.13
CA ALA A 36 -14.94 15.63 16.03
C ALA A 36 -14.94 14.17 16.51
N ASP A 37 -14.24 13.86 17.61
CA ASP A 37 -14.25 12.53 18.20
C ASP A 37 -15.64 12.14 18.72
N THR A 38 -16.33 13.08 19.37
CA THR A 38 -17.69 12.89 19.88
C THR A 38 -18.67 12.56 18.75
N VAL A 39 -18.61 13.31 17.64
CA VAL A 39 -19.41 13.05 16.44
C VAL A 39 -19.14 11.65 15.90
N ARG A 40 -17.87 11.31 15.67
CA ARG A 40 -17.46 10.01 15.13
C ARG A 40 -17.95 8.85 16.00
N ARG A 41 -17.81 8.96 17.33
CA ARG A 41 -18.30 7.94 18.27
C ARG A 41 -19.82 7.81 18.25
N SER A 42 -20.53 8.94 18.18
CA SER A 42 -21.99 8.92 18.09
C SER A 42 -22.49 8.28 16.80
N ASP A 43 -21.78 8.46 15.68
CA ASP A 43 -22.10 7.81 14.41
C ASP A 43 -21.86 6.29 14.47
N ASN A 44 -20.70 5.87 14.99
CA ASN A 44 -20.38 4.45 15.17
C ASN A 44 -21.39 3.73 16.09
N ILE A 45 -21.86 4.40 17.14
CA ILE A 45 -22.86 3.83 18.07
C ILE A 45 -24.24 3.77 17.43
N ALA A 46 -24.63 4.80 16.67
CA ALA A 46 -25.89 4.78 15.93
C ALA A 46 -25.92 3.59 14.94
N GLU A 47 -24.81 3.36 14.22
CA GLU A 47 -24.66 2.21 13.31
C GLU A 47 -24.71 0.87 14.07
N ALA A 48 -23.99 0.75 15.19
CA ALA A 48 -24.00 -0.48 15.99
C ALA A 48 -25.38 -0.77 16.61
N ILE A 49 -26.15 0.26 16.96
CA ILE A 49 -27.54 0.10 17.41
C ILE A 49 -28.40 -0.43 16.27
N LEU A 50 -28.29 0.16 15.06
CA LEU A 50 -29.04 -0.29 13.89
C LEU A 50 -28.73 -1.76 13.56
N GLU A 51 -27.46 -2.14 13.55
CA GLU A 51 -27.02 -3.51 13.28
C GLU A 51 -27.62 -4.52 14.28
N ARG A 52 -27.78 -4.13 15.54
CA ARG A 52 -28.38 -5.01 16.56
C ARG A 52 -29.88 -5.06 16.48
N SER A 53 -30.49 -3.92 16.14
CA SER A 53 -31.93 -3.79 15.96
C SER A 53 -32.42 -4.57 14.75
N SER A 54 -31.62 -4.73 13.69
CA SER A 54 -32.01 -5.51 12.50
C SER A 54 -32.05 -7.02 12.72
N ASN A 55 -31.45 -7.53 13.80
CA ASN A 55 -31.33 -8.97 14.05
C ASN A 55 -32.53 -9.60 14.77
N VAL A 56 -33.51 -8.78 15.18
CA VAL A 56 -34.70 -9.23 15.89
C VAL A 56 -35.92 -8.53 15.32
N LEU A 57 -36.66 -9.27 14.49
CA LEU A 57 -38.00 -8.86 14.05
C LEU A 57 -39.00 -9.41 15.07
N VAL A 58 -39.53 -8.54 15.94
CA VAL A 58 -40.79 -8.82 16.63
C VAL A 58 -41.88 -8.21 15.76
N ASP A 59 -42.81 -9.02 15.25
CA ASP A 59 -43.88 -8.57 14.36
C ASP A 59 -43.39 -7.80 13.11
N ASN A 60 -42.23 -8.18 12.56
CA ASN A 60 -41.61 -7.54 11.40
C ASN A 60 -41.20 -6.06 11.61
N VAL A 61 -41.04 -5.64 12.87
CA VAL A 61 -40.61 -4.30 13.24
C VAL A 61 -39.25 -4.33 13.92
N ILE A 62 -38.36 -3.40 13.53
CA ILE A 62 -37.02 -3.21 14.10
C ILE A 62 -37.14 -2.39 15.40
N TYR A 63 -36.64 -2.92 16.52
CA TYR A 63 -36.68 -2.25 17.82
C TYR A 63 -35.29 -1.89 18.34
N ALA A 64 -35.18 -0.78 19.06
CA ALA A 64 -33.94 -0.40 19.71
C ALA A 64 -33.61 -1.38 20.87
N PRO A 65 -32.35 -1.81 21.03
CA PRO A 65 -31.95 -2.60 22.19
C PRO A 65 -32.20 -1.80 23.47
N ALA A 66 -32.69 -2.47 24.51
CA ALA A 66 -32.83 -1.88 25.83
C ALA A 66 -31.43 -1.55 26.39
N GLY A 67 -31.35 -0.40 27.04
CA GLY A 67 -30.15 0.05 27.73
C GLY A 67 -30.05 -0.55 29.12
N VAL A 68 -29.15 0.01 29.93
CA VAL A 68 -28.98 -0.38 31.33
C VAL A 68 -29.21 0.86 32.19
N ALA A 69 -30.08 0.75 33.20
CA ALA A 69 -30.25 1.81 34.19
C ALA A 69 -29.00 1.89 35.09
N GLY A 70 -28.40 3.07 35.21
CA GLY A 70 -27.22 3.28 36.05
C GLY A 70 -27.04 4.73 36.48
N ASN A 71 -26.81 4.97 37.78
CA ASN A 71 -26.54 6.29 38.36
C ASN A 71 -27.56 7.38 38.01
N GLY A 72 -28.85 7.03 37.93
CA GLY A 72 -29.91 7.99 37.56
C GLY A 72 -29.94 8.35 36.06
N GLU A 73 -29.14 7.68 35.23
CA GLU A 73 -29.19 7.80 33.78
C GLU A 73 -29.53 6.44 33.13
N TYR A 74 -30.20 6.50 32.00
CA TYR A 74 -30.35 5.34 31.12
C TYR A 74 -29.15 5.27 30.15
N LEU A 75 -28.30 4.25 30.35
CA LEU A 75 -27.07 4.08 29.61
C LEU A 75 -27.28 3.21 28.36
N LEU A 76 -26.29 3.22 27.46
CA LEU A 76 -26.23 2.29 26.34
C LEU A 76 -26.26 0.82 26.82
N PRO A 77 -26.66 -0.12 25.94
CA PRO A 77 -26.48 -1.55 26.18
C PRO A 77 -25.05 -1.86 26.67
N GLU A 78 -24.90 -2.80 27.60
CA GLU A 78 -23.64 -3.07 28.32
C GLU A 78 -22.42 -3.20 27.39
N ASP A 79 -22.61 -3.90 26.27
CA ASP A 79 -21.60 -4.13 25.23
C ASP A 79 -21.26 -2.89 24.37
N LEU A 80 -22.01 -1.79 24.46
CA LEU A 80 -21.69 -0.49 23.83
C LEU A 80 -21.19 0.56 24.81
N GLN A 81 -21.28 0.32 26.12
CA GLN A 81 -20.85 1.30 27.11
C GLN A 81 -19.39 1.76 26.95
N PRO A 82 -18.41 0.89 26.61
CA PRO A 82 -17.04 1.34 26.38
C PRO A 82 -16.89 2.34 25.24
N ALA A 83 -17.70 2.21 24.18
CA ALA A 83 -17.73 3.16 23.07
C ALA A 83 -18.43 4.47 23.46
N GLY A 84 -19.36 4.40 24.40
CA GLY A 84 -20.17 5.52 24.90
C GLY A 84 -19.45 6.55 25.77
N ILE A 85 -18.16 6.34 26.07
CA ILE A 85 -17.33 7.30 26.79
C ILE A 85 -16.45 8.04 25.79
N THR A 86 -16.60 9.36 25.72
CA THR A 86 -15.76 10.24 24.90
C THR A 86 -14.37 10.40 25.51
N THR A 87 -13.40 10.88 24.74
CA THR A 87 -12.04 11.17 25.23
C THR A 87 -12.01 12.20 26.36
N SER A 88 -13.03 13.07 26.46
CA SER A 88 -13.21 14.01 27.57
C SER A 88 -13.85 13.39 28.82
N GLY A 89 -14.12 12.08 28.81
CA GLY A 89 -14.79 11.36 29.90
C GLY A 89 -16.30 11.54 29.94
N SER A 90 -16.88 12.31 29.01
CA SER A 90 -18.33 12.52 28.93
C SER A 90 -19.01 11.26 28.40
N ARG A 91 -20.07 10.82 29.09
CA ARG A 91 -20.90 9.67 28.67
C ARG A 91 -22.01 10.12 27.72
N LEU A 92 -22.24 9.37 26.66
CA LEU A 92 -23.38 9.58 25.77
C LEU A 92 -24.70 9.23 26.48
N GLN A 93 -25.75 10.02 26.27
CA GLN A 93 -27.11 9.70 26.68
C GLN A 93 -27.75 8.80 25.62
N TYR A 94 -28.44 7.76 26.07
CA TYR A 94 -29.24 6.90 25.20
C TYR A 94 -30.72 7.09 25.49
N CYS A 95 -31.50 7.38 24.44
CA CYS A 95 -32.94 7.57 24.52
C CYS A 95 -33.63 6.59 23.55
N PRO A 96 -33.87 5.32 23.94
CA PRO A 96 -34.55 4.36 23.08
C PRO A 96 -36.04 4.66 22.99
N MET A 97 -36.65 4.34 21.86
CA MET A 97 -38.05 4.62 21.58
C MET A 97 -38.74 3.41 20.93
N GLY A 98 -39.95 3.14 21.39
CA GLY A 98 -40.88 2.17 20.81
C GLY A 98 -42.18 2.85 20.38
N ALA A 99 -43.22 2.05 20.14
CA ALA A 99 -44.57 2.55 19.93
C ALA A 99 -45.08 3.32 21.18
N PRO A 100 -46.17 4.12 21.08
CA PRO A 100 -46.81 4.68 22.26
C PRO A 100 -47.14 3.59 23.30
N LEU A 101 -47.02 3.90 24.59
CA LEU A 101 -47.36 2.96 25.65
C LEU A 101 -48.85 2.63 25.60
N THR A 102 -49.17 1.35 25.44
CA THR A 102 -50.55 0.83 25.50
C THR A 102 -50.81 0.08 26.82
N ALA A 103 -49.75 -0.28 27.55
CA ALA A 103 -49.83 -0.93 28.84
C ALA A 103 -48.84 -0.29 29.85
N ALA A 104 -48.84 -0.79 31.09
CA ALA A 104 -47.88 -0.38 32.11
C ALA A 104 -46.44 -0.61 31.63
N ALA A 105 -45.57 0.35 31.94
CA ALA A 105 -44.15 0.27 31.62
C ALA A 105 -43.46 -0.86 32.40
N THR A 106 -42.54 -1.57 31.75
CA THR A 106 -41.71 -2.60 32.40
C THR A 106 -40.39 -2.03 32.93
N ASP A 107 -39.96 -0.89 32.40
CA ASP A 107 -38.74 -0.20 32.80
C ASP A 107 -38.91 1.32 32.59
N THR A 108 -37.99 2.13 33.10
CA THR A 108 -38.05 3.60 33.04
C THR A 108 -36.74 4.18 32.52
N VAL A 109 -36.82 4.92 31.41
CA VAL A 109 -35.69 5.70 30.89
C VAL A 109 -35.58 6.98 31.70
N THR A 110 -34.56 7.05 32.57
CA THR A 110 -34.25 8.24 33.37
C THR A 110 -33.17 9.07 32.69
N TYR A 111 -33.34 10.38 32.65
CA TYR A 111 -32.39 11.33 32.08
C TYR A 111 -32.40 12.65 32.86
N PRO A 112 -31.40 13.52 32.66
CA PRO A 112 -31.38 14.82 33.33
C PRO A 112 -32.64 15.64 33.04
N GLY A 113 -33.43 15.92 34.09
CA GLY A 113 -34.66 16.70 34.00
C GLY A 113 -35.94 15.92 33.72
N GLY A 114 -35.93 14.58 33.65
CA GLY A 114 -37.16 13.81 33.50
C GLY A 114 -36.99 12.30 33.35
N SER A 115 -38.12 11.62 33.15
CA SER A 115 -38.14 10.20 32.82
C SER A 115 -39.34 9.86 31.92
N TYR A 116 -39.29 8.73 31.23
CA TYR A 116 -40.47 8.13 30.59
C TYR A 116 -40.45 6.61 30.75
N GLY A 117 -41.63 6.01 30.86
CA GLY A 117 -41.78 4.57 30.90
C GLY A 117 -41.50 3.94 29.54
N ILE A 118 -40.89 2.76 29.55
CA ILE A 118 -40.70 1.90 28.38
C ILE A 118 -41.23 0.50 28.65
N ARG A 119 -41.68 -0.18 27.60
CA ARG A 119 -41.98 -1.61 27.63
C ARG A 119 -40.94 -2.35 26.81
N THR A 120 -40.40 -3.42 27.36
CA THR A 120 -39.37 -4.24 26.72
C THR A 120 -39.87 -5.63 26.36
N ALA A 121 -39.31 -6.22 25.31
CA ALA A 121 -39.49 -7.62 24.95
C ALA A 121 -38.11 -8.27 24.81
N SER A 122 -37.99 -9.54 25.22
CA SER A 122 -36.75 -10.30 25.10
C SER A 122 -36.76 -11.14 23.83
N ALA A 123 -35.67 -11.12 23.08
CA ALA A 123 -35.46 -11.97 21.92
C ALA A 123 -33.97 -12.28 21.78
N GLY A 124 -33.63 -13.56 21.56
CA GLY A 124 -32.23 -14.00 21.49
C GLY A 124 -31.41 -13.68 22.75
N GLY A 125 -32.05 -13.65 23.92
CA GLY A 125 -31.41 -13.31 25.20
C GLY A 125 -31.08 -11.83 25.38
N LYS A 126 -31.54 -10.95 24.48
CA LYS A 126 -31.39 -9.49 24.58
C LYS A 126 -32.76 -8.83 24.72
N SER A 127 -32.84 -7.77 25.52
CA SER A 127 -34.06 -6.98 25.67
C SER A 127 -34.12 -5.84 24.65
N PHE A 128 -35.30 -5.57 24.10
CA PHE A 128 -35.55 -4.52 23.12
C PHE A 128 -36.73 -3.66 23.54
N VAL A 129 -36.70 -2.36 23.26
CA VAL A 129 -37.76 -1.40 23.60
C VAL A 129 -38.85 -1.46 22.55
N ILE A 130 -40.00 -2.05 22.91
CA ILE A 130 -41.16 -2.21 22.02
C ILE A 130 -42.16 -1.06 22.16
N GLU A 131 -42.28 -0.47 23.36
CA GLU A 131 -43.11 0.70 23.62
C GLU A 131 -42.42 1.70 24.54
N GLY A 132 -42.93 2.92 24.58
CA GLY A 132 -42.39 4.02 25.35
C GLY A 132 -41.59 4.97 24.49
N ARG A 133 -41.91 6.24 24.60
CA ARG A 133 -41.20 7.33 23.93
C ARG A 133 -41.29 8.58 24.80
N PRO A 134 -40.27 9.43 24.79
CA PRO A 134 -40.33 10.73 25.45
C PRO A 134 -41.42 11.59 24.79
N ALA A 135 -42.06 12.45 25.59
CA ALA A 135 -43.04 13.41 25.10
C ALA A 135 -42.36 14.52 24.29
N ILE A 136 -41.93 14.20 23.07
CA ILE A 136 -41.35 15.16 22.14
C ILE A 136 -42.37 15.43 21.03
N ALA A 137 -42.72 16.70 20.80
CA ALA A 137 -43.65 17.11 19.73
C ALA A 137 -43.23 16.66 18.32
N ALA A 138 -41.96 16.26 18.17
CA ALA A 138 -41.30 15.83 16.93
C ALA A 138 -41.32 14.32 16.65
N ALA A 139 -41.70 13.48 17.61
CA ALA A 139 -41.56 12.03 17.50
C ALA A 139 -42.72 11.36 16.72
N SER A 140 -43.29 12.03 15.72
CA SER A 140 -44.34 11.43 14.88
C SER A 140 -43.78 10.45 13.85
N ASP A 141 -42.47 10.51 13.56
CA ASP A 141 -41.82 9.57 12.66
C ASP A 141 -41.72 8.18 13.31
N PRO A 142 -42.49 7.17 12.83
CA PRO A 142 -42.49 5.84 13.40
C PRO A 142 -41.17 5.09 13.14
N ASN A 143 -40.30 5.60 12.27
CA ASN A 143 -39.02 4.99 11.96
C ASN A 143 -37.92 5.37 12.94
N ILE A 144 -38.09 6.36 13.80
CA ILE A 144 -37.06 6.68 14.79
C ILE A 144 -37.13 5.68 15.95
N ILE A 145 -36.05 4.93 16.16
CA ILE A 145 -35.96 3.92 17.22
C ILE A 145 -35.12 4.38 18.41
N ALA A 146 -34.22 5.35 18.24
CA ALA A 146 -33.47 5.92 19.36
C ALA A 146 -32.86 7.28 19.03
N PHE A 147 -32.46 8.00 20.08
CA PHE A 147 -31.52 9.12 19.99
C PHE A 147 -30.26 8.85 20.80
N ILE A 148 -29.12 9.29 20.26
CA ILE A 148 -27.84 9.38 20.96
C ILE A 148 -27.52 10.85 21.16
N ILE A 149 -27.39 11.27 22.42
CA ILE A 149 -27.12 12.67 22.76
C ILE A 149 -25.75 12.76 23.40
N ALA A 150 -24.91 13.63 22.85
CA ALA A 150 -23.63 14.00 23.44
C ALA A 150 -23.68 15.44 23.94
N GLN A 151 -22.93 15.76 24.99
CA GLN A 151 -22.67 17.15 25.37
C GLN A 151 -21.72 17.80 24.35
N GLN A 152 -21.94 19.06 24.01
CA GLN A 152 -20.98 19.82 23.20
C GLN A 152 -19.72 20.22 23.97
N ASN A 153 -19.83 20.34 25.30
CA ASN A 153 -18.75 20.68 26.20
C ASN A 153 -19.00 19.99 27.57
N PRO A 154 -17.99 19.31 28.17
CA PRO A 154 -18.13 18.66 29.49
C PRO A 154 -18.53 19.60 30.63
N THR A 155 -18.34 20.92 30.50
CA THR A 155 -18.72 21.90 31.53
C THR A 155 -20.20 22.28 31.53
N VAL A 156 -20.94 21.90 30.48
CA VAL A 156 -22.36 22.24 30.34
C VAL A 156 -23.23 21.04 30.66
N ALA A 157 -24.36 21.27 31.32
CA ALA A 157 -25.30 20.23 31.67
C ALA A 157 -25.73 19.39 30.46
N LYS A 158 -25.82 18.08 30.65
CA LYS A 158 -26.23 17.13 29.60
C LYS A 158 -27.66 17.44 29.18
N PRO A 159 -27.96 17.57 27.88
CA PRO A 159 -29.33 17.66 27.44
C PRO A 159 -30.07 16.35 27.71
N GLY A 160 -31.28 16.45 28.25
CA GLY A 160 -32.17 15.32 28.48
C GLY A 160 -32.91 14.88 27.23
N CYS A 161 -33.46 13.65 27.23
CA CYS A 161 -34.25 13.13 26.11
C CYS A 161 -35.47 13.99 25.78
N GLY A 162 -36.09 14.63 26.78
CA GLY A 162 -37.23 15.52 26.60
C GLY A 162 -36.89 16.91 26.03
N GLN A 163 -35.60 17.25 25.90
CA GLN A 163 -35.16 18.56 25.39
C GLN A 163 -34.81 18.54 23.89
N ILE A 164 -34.98 17.40 23.23
CA ILE A 164 -34.78 17.30 21.78
C ILE A 164 -35.90 18.06 21.08
N THR A 165 -35.53 18.89 20.12
CA THR A 165 -36.46 19.60 19.22
C THR A 165 -36.12 19.25 17.78
N GLN A 166 -37.15 19.17 16.93
CA GLN A 166 -36.97 18.93 15.50
C GLN A 166 -37.20 20.22 14.72
N SER A 167 -36.29 20.49 13.80
CA SER A 167 -36.41 21.56 12.81
C SER A 167 -36.21 20.94 11.42
N GLY A 168 -37.31 20.71 10.70
CA GLY A 168 -37.30 19.98 9.43
C GLY A 168 -36.86 18.52 9.62
N THR A 169 -35.78 18.10 8.95
CA THR A 169 -35.19 16.76 9.09
C THR A 169 -34.13 16.66 10.19
N SER A 170 -33.75 17.79 10.79
CA SER A 170 -32.69 17.87 11.80
C SER A 170 -33.24 17.82 13.21
N PHE A 171 -32.51 17.17 14.11
CA PHE A 171 -32.79 17.15 15.54
C PHE A 171 -31.71 17.92 16.28
N THR A 172 -32.12 18.76 17.22
CA THR A 172 -31.21 19.56 18.03
C THR A 172 -31.60 19.47 19.50
N ALA A 173 -30.64 19.60 20.39
CA ALA A 173 -30.88 19.74 21.82
C ALA A 173 -30.00 20.87 22.35
N PRO A 174 -30.46 21.65 23.36
CA PRO A 174 -29.67 22.72 23.95
C PRO A 174 -28.31 22.21 24.43
N ASN A 175 -27.22 22.79 23.93
CA ASN A 175 -25.84 22.40 24.27
C ASN A 175 -25.48 20.94 23.96
N GLY A 176 -26.25 20.29 23.08
CA GLY A 176 -26.08 18.89 22.71
C GLY A 176 -25.76 18.69 21.23
N ILE A 177 -25.15 17.54 20.94
CA ILE A 177 -25.10 16.95 19.59
C ILE A 177 -26.08 15.78 19.62
N VAL A 178 -27.08 15.81 18.73
CA VAL A 178 -28.07 14.74 18.61
C VAL A 178 -27.75 13.90 17.38
N ARG A 179 -27.72 12.58 17.54
CA ARG A 179 -27.76 11.61 16.46
C ARG A 179 -29.06 10.83 16.55
N VAL A 180 -29.75 10.78 15.42
CA VAL A 180 -31.01 10.06 15.27
C VAL A 180 -30.72 8.67 14.73
N VAL A 181 -31.31 7.66 15.36
CA VAL A 181 -31.26 6.27 14.90
C VAL A 181 -32.59 5.96 14.23
N ARG A 182 -32.59 5.86 12.90
CA ARG A 182 -33.80 5.61 12.09
C ARG A 182 -33.77 4.22 11.48
N ARG A 183 -34.89 3.51 11.53
CA ARG A 183 -35.18 2.36 10.67
C ARG A 183 -35.08 2.84 9.24
N THR A 184 -34.24 2.20 8.43
CA THR A 184 -34.37 2.31 6.98
C THR A 184 -35.65 1.61 6.58
N THR A 185 -36.53 2.28 5.84
CA THR A 185 -37.64 1.58 5.18
C THR A 185 -37.06 0.54 4.22
N ALA A 186 -37.76 -0.56 3.92
CA ALA A 186 -37.24 -1.57 2.97
C ALA A 186 -36.82 -0.95 1.62
N ALA A 187 -37.54 0.09 1.16
CA ALA A 187 -37.20 0.84 -0.06
C ALA A 187 -35.94 1.73 0.09
N GLU A 188 -35.70 2.34 1.26
CA GLU A 188 -34.47 3.09 1.55
C GLU A 188 -33.29 2.20 1.91
N GLN A 189 -33.55 0.99 2.42
CA GLN A 189 -32.55 -0.04 2.62
C GLN A 189 -32.07 -0.54 1.25
N ASP A 190 -32.99 -0.79 0.31
CA ASP A 190 -32.63 -1.12 -1.08
C ASP A 190 -31.94 0.05 -1.81
N ALA A 191 -32.41 1.28 -1.64
CA ALA A 191 -31.77 2.47 -2.24
C ALA A 191 -30.41 2.79 -1.59
N GLY A 192 -30.27 2.59 -0.27
CA GLY A 192 -29.03 2.76 0.48
C GLY A 192 -28.01 1.65 0.20
N ILE A 193 -28.46 0.42 -0.02
CA ILE A 193 -27.64 -0.71 -0.51
C ILE A 193 -27.15 -0.41 -1.93
N THR A 194 -27.98 0.22 -2.77
CA THR A 194 -27.61 0.62 -4.13
C THR A 194 -26.60 1.78 -4.14
N ALA A 195 -26.66 2.70 -3.17
CA ALA A 195 -25.75 3.86 -3.07
C ALA A 195 -24.44 3.60 -2.31
N ASN A 196 -24.42 2.67 -1.33
CA ASN A 196 -23.26 2.44 -0.44
C ASN A 196 -22.52 1.11 -0.66
N GLY A 197 -22.92 0.34 -1.67
CA GLY A 197 -22.35 -0.96 -1.99
C GLY A 197 -22.81 -2.05 -1.04
N THR A 198 -23.27 -3.18 -1.59
CA THR A 198 -23.76 -4.31 -0.80
C THR A 198 -22.61 -4.93 -0.02
N ASN A 199 -22.66 -4.87 1.32
CA ASN A 199 -21.73 -5.60 2.18
C ASN A 199 -22.25 -7.02 2.39
N TRP A 200 -21.40 -8.01 2.12
CA TRP A 200 -21.63 -9.43 2.38
C TRP A 200 -20.64 -9.91 3.42
N TYR A 201 -21.14 -10.59 4.44
CA TYR A 201 -20.36 -11.20 5.51
C TYR A 201 -20.26 -12.69 5.25
N VAL A 202 -19.04 -13.18 5.17
CA VAL A 202 -18.74 -14.53 4.71
C VAL A 202 -17.86 -15.24 5.74
N SER A 203 -18.17 -16.51 6.00
CA SER A 203 -17.34 -17.38 6.83
C SER A 203 -17.13 -18.73 6.14
N ALA A 204 -16.01 -19.39 6.42
CA ALA A 204 -15.64 -20.65 5.76
C ALA A 204 -16.69 -21.77 5.99
N ARG A 205 -17.43 -21.69 7.10
CA ARG A 205 -18.52 -22.61 7.46
C ARG A 205 -19.88 -21.92 7.46
N GLY A 206 -20.00 -20.78 6.77
CA GLY A 206 -21.21 -19.99 6.74
C GLY A 206 -22.35 -20.75 6.09
N THR A 207 -23.54 -20.68 6.68
CA THR A 207 -24.80 -21.23 6.14
C THR A 207 -25.91 -20.19 6.10
N GLY A 208 -25.62 -18.95 6.49
CA GLY A 208 -26.56 -17.84 6.55
C GLY A 208 -26.76 -17.13 5.21
N ASP A 209 -27.44 -15.99 5.29
CA ASP A 209 -27.75 -15.12 4.14
C ASP A 209 -26.63 -14.17 3.76
N GLY A 210 -25.61 -14.01 4.63
CA GLY A 210 -24.46 -13.14 4.40
C GLY A 210 -24.75 -11.67 4.58
N LEU A 211 -25.91 -11.28 5.11
CA LEU A 211 -26.26 -9.88 5.32
C LEU A 211 -25.66 -9.31 6.63
N THR A 212 -25.25 -10.18 7.56
CA THR A 212 -24.67 -9.81 8.85
C THR A 212 -23.58 -10.77 9.31
N TRP A 213 -22.72 -10.36 10.24
CA TRP A 213 -21.73 -11.25 10.86
C TRP A 213 -22.35 -12.41 11.67
N SER A 214 -23.57 -12.24 12.18
CA SER A 214 -24.31 -13.29 12.89
C SER A 214 -24.91 -14.35 11.96
N SER A 215 -25.08 -14.03 10.69
CA SER A 215 -25.63 -14.91 9.65
C SER A 215 -24.68 -14.96 8.45
N PRO A 216 -23.41 -15.39 8.62
CA PRO A 216 -22.45 -15.35 7.53
C PRO A 216 -22.81 -16.39 6.46
N ALA A 217 -22.78 -15.97 5.20
CA ALA A 217 -22.98 -16.86 4.05
C ALA A 217 -21.69 -17.64 3.73
N PRO A 218 -21.80 -18.77 3.00
CA PRO A 218 -20.63 -19.36 2.36
C PRO A 218 -20.15 -18.46 1.21
N LEU A 219 -18.85 -18.49 0.90
CA LEU A 219 -18.24 -17.63 -0.13
C LEU A 219 -18.87 -17.82 -1.51
N SER A 220 -19.26 -19.06 -1.85
CA SER A 220 -19.96 -19.37 -3.11
C SER A 220 -21.27 -18.59 -3.26
N THR A 221 -22.06 -18.46 -2.19
CA THR A 221 -23.32 -17.68 -2.20
C THR A 221 -23.06 -16.19 -2.41
N ALA A 222 -22.07 -15.61 -1.72
CA ALA A 222 -21.72 -14.20 -1.90
C ALA A 222 -21.21 -13.91 -3.33
N LEU A 223 -20.40 -14.81 -3.90
CA LEU A 223 -19.94 -14.70 -5.28
C LEU A 223 -21.07 -14.88 -6.30
N ALA A 224 -22.07 -15.71 -6.02
CA ALA A 224 -23.27 -15.82 -6.85
C ALA A 224 -24.11 -14.53 -6.81
N ALA A 225 -24.25 -13.91 -5.63
CA ALA A 225 -24.93 -12.62 -5.48
C ALA A 225 -24.20 -11.46 -6.16
N TYR A 226 -22.86 -11.46 -6.14
CA TYR A 226 -22.06 -10.53 -6.93
C TYR A 226 -22.36 -10.67 -8.44
N ARG A 227 -22.39 -11.92 -8.93
CA ARG A 227 -22.67 -12.20 -10.34
C ARG A 227 -24.08 -11.84 -10.78
N SER A 228 -25.06 -11.84 -9.88
CA SER A 228 -26.45 -11.46 -10.21
C SER A 228 -26.69 -9.95 -10.11
N SER A 229 -26.05 -9.27 -9.16
CA SER A 229 -26.28 -7.84 -8.92
C SER A 229 -25.65 -6.93 -9.99
N GLN A 230 -24.46 -7.27 -10.47
CA GLN A 230 -23.70 -6.64 -11.57
C GLN A 230 -23.82 -5.10 -11.76
N GLY A 231 -24.18 -4.30 -10.77
CA GLY A 231 -24.56 -2.89 -10.98
C GLY A 231 -23.86 -1.88 -10.08
N SER A 232 -23.11 -2.33 -9.07
CA SER A 232 -22.55 -1.46 -8.04
C SER A 232 -21.30 -2.06 -7.40
N SER A 233 -20.61 -1.26 -6.57
CA SER A 233 -19.50 -1.72 -5.73
C SER A 233 -19.99 -2.81 -4.78
N PHE A 234 -19.46 -4.03 -4.89
CA PHE A 234 -19.84 -5.17 -4.07
C PHE A 234 -18.72 -5.48 -3.07
N ARG A 235 -19.02 -5.52 -1.77
CA ARG A 235 -18.01 -5.74 -0.74
C ARG A 235 -18.23 -7.07 -0.03
N ILE A 236 -17.24 -7.96 -0.05
CA ILE A 236 -17.23 -9.21 0.71
C ILE A 236 -16.25 -9.06 1.89
N ARG A 237 -16.76 -9.25 3.11
CA ARG A 237 -15.99 -9.26 4.36
C ARG A 237 -15.85 -10.71 4.83
N LEU A 238 -14.61 -11.19 4.89
CA LEU A 238 -14.27 -12.59 5.16
C LEU A 238 -13.83 -12.72 6.63
N ALA A 239 -14.50 -13.61 7.38
CA ALA A 239 -14.00 -14.07 8.69
C ALA A 239 -12.71 -14.89 8.51
N PRO A 240 -11.85 -15.03 9.53
CA PRO A 240 -10.68 -15.90 9.47
C PRO A 240 -11.07 -17.34 9.10
N GLY A 241 -10.27 -17.99 8.27
CA GLY A 241 -10.52 -19.37 7.85
C GLY A 241 -10.02 -19.69 6.45
N ASP A 242 -10.08 -20.98 6.12
CA ASP A 242 -9.74 -21.52 4.81
C ASP A 242 -11.00 -21.65 3.96
N TYR A 243 -11.00 -20.99 2.80
CA TYR A 243 -12.10 -20.98 1.86
C TYR A 243 -11.70 -21.75 0.61
N THR A 244 -12.44 -22.80 0.31
CA THR A 244 -12.34 -23.52 -0.96
C THR A 244 -13.60 -23.22 -1.75
N VAL A 245 -13.46 -22.76 -2.99
CA VAL A 245 -14.59 -22.69 -3.91
C VAL A 245 -14.39 -23.70 -5.02
N GLU A 246 -15.21 -24.74 -5.02
CA GLU A 246 -15.24 -25.72 -6.09
C GLU A 246 -15.76 -25.07 -7.38
N GLY A 247 -15.07 -25.33 -8.49
CA GLY A 247 -15.41 -24.79 -9.81
C GLY A 247 -15.13 -23.29 -9.88
N ASN A 248 -14.03 -22.92 -10.55
CA ASN A 248 -13.48 -21.56 -10.62
C ASN A 248 -14.56 -20.46 -10.80
N PRO A 249 -15.09 -19.91 -9.70
CA PRO A 249 -16.34 -19.17 -9.70
C PRO A 249 -16.17 -17.79 -10.37
N LEU A 250 -14.95 -17.28 -10.37
CA LEU A 250 -14.62 -16.00 -10.99
C LEU A 250 -14.26 -16.15 -12.47
N ASP A 251 -14.04 -17.38 -12.94
CA ASP A 251 -13.55 -17.70 -14.28
C ASP A 251 -14.60 -18.35 -15.19
N GLN A 252 -15.84 -18.52 -14.72
CA GLN A 252 -16.92 -19.05 -15.56
C GLN A 252 -17.31 -18.04 -16.65
N GLY A 253 -16.49 -17.98 -17.70
CA GLY A 253 -16.74 -17.31 -18.97
C GLY A 253 -16.80 -15.79 -18.88
N LEU A 254 -15.65 -15.12 -18.96
CA LEU A 254 -15.59 -13.69 -19.30
C LEU A 254 -16.32 -13.35 -20.62
N THR A 255 -16.62 -14.33 -21.47
CA THR A 255 -17.46 -14.16 -22.65
C THR A 255 -18.94 -13.89 -22.31
N ALA A 256 -19.40 -14.22 -21.11
CA ALA A 256 -20.79 -14.01 -20.66
C ALA A 256 -21.00 -12.73 -19.82
N ILE A 257 -19.92 -12.12 -19.29
CA ILE A 257 -20.00 -10.83 -18.62
C ILE A 257 -19.80 -9.74 -19.68
N SER A 258 -20.90 -9.12 -20.11
CA SER A 258 -20.89 -8.11 -21.17
C SER A 258 -19.83 -7.01 -20.90
N PRO A 259 -19.05 -6.57 -21.92
CA PRO A 259 -18.01 -5.53 -21.81
C PRO A 259 -18.45 -4.18 -21.22
N LYS A 260 -19.76 -3.98 -21.00
CA LYS A 260 -20.36 -2.75 -20.49
C LYS A 260 -20.03 -2.40 -19.02
N LYS A 261 -19.16 -3.14 -18.31
CA LYS A 261 -19.04 -3.00 -16.84
C LYS A 261 -17.61 -2.90 -16.29
N ALA A 262 -16.71 -2.24 -17.01
CA ALA A 262 -15.42 -1.80 -16.46
C ALA A 262 -15.56 -0.99 -15.14
N GLU A 263 -16.75 -0.46 -14.85
CA GLU A 263 -17.06 0.27 -13.61
C GLU A 263 -17.43 -0.63 -12.41
N SER A 264 -17.75 -1.91 -12.62
CA SER A 264 -18.07 -2.82 -11.51
C SER A 264 -16.84 -3.03 -10.63
N SER A 265 -17.02 -3.00 -9.31
CA SER A 265 -15.93 -3.12 -8.35
C SER A 265 -16.25 -4.20 -7.33
N LEU A 266 -15.41 -5.24 -7.24
CA LEU A 266 -15.47 -6.26 -6.20
C LEU A 266 -14.40 -5.95 -5.15
N ILE A 267 -14.82 -5.77 -3.89
CA ILE A 267 -13.95 -5.45 -2.78
C ILE A 267 -13.96 -6.62 -1.81
N MET A 268 -12.86 -7.38 -1.70
CA MET A 268 -12.71 -8.47 -0.74
C MET A 268 -11.79 -8.03 0.40
N ILE A 269 -12.32 -8.05 1.63
CA ILE A 269 -11.61 -7.64 2.85
C ILE A 269 -11.58 -8.82 3.80
N GLY A 270 -10.39 -9.35 4.06
CA GLY A 270 -10.17 -10.39 5.06
C GLY A 270 -9.90 -9.84 6.45
N GLN A 271 -10.12 -10.69 7.45
CA GLN A 271 -9.44 -10.58 8.74
C GLN A 271 -8.12 -11.38 8.67
N GLN A 272 -7.21 -11.19 9.62
CA GLN A 272 -5.97 -11.97 9.65
C GLN A 272 -6.26 -13.48 9.64
N GLY A 273 -5.56 -14.23 8.78
CA GLY A 273 -5.73 -15.68 8.64
C GLY A 273 -6.80 -16.12 7.62
N VAL A 274 -7.18 -15.28 6.67
CA VAL A 274 -8.02 -15.67 5.53
C VAL A 274 -7.17 -16.29 4.41
N ASN A 275 -7.44 -17.55 4.08
CA ASN A 275 -6.84 -18.25 2.94
C ASN A 275 -7.91 -18.62 1.90
N LEU A 276 -7.80 -18.13 0.67
CA LEU A 276 -8.71 -18.46 -0.44
C LEU A 276 -8.02 -19.38 -1.45
N ASN A 277 -8.59 -20.55 -1.68
CA ASN A 277 -8.19 -21.46 -2.75
C ASN A 277 -9.25 -21.45 -3.85
N ILE A 278 -9.07 -20.59 -4.87
CA ILE A 278 -10.07 -20.38 -5.93
C ILE A 278 -9.53 -20.58 -7.35
N GLY A 279 -8.28 -21.05 -7.50
CA GLY A 279 -7.68 -21.30 -8.81
C GLY A 279 -7.33 -20.01 -9.58
N SER A 280 -7.53 -20.00 -10.90
CA SER A 280 -7.16 -18.85 -11.75
C SER A 280 -8.27 -17.80 -11.81
N VAL A 281 -8.07 -16.61 -11.28
CA VAL A 281 -9.03 -15.53 -11.29
C VAL A 281 -8.82 -14.63 -12.50
N ASN A 282 -9.80 -14.58 -13.39
CA ASN A 282 -9.89 -13.54 -14.39
C ASN A 282 -10.71 -12.38 -13.82
N VAL A 283 -10.13 -11.18 -13.72
CA VAL A 283 -10.81 -10.06 -13.05
C VAL A 283 -11.89 -9.47 -13.97
N PRO A 284 -13.20 -9.53 -13.60
CA PRO A 284 -14.30 -9.08 -14.46
C PRO A 284 -14.57 -7.57 -14.42
N GLY A 285 -13.91 -6.84 -13.51
CA GLY A 285 -14.07 -5.42 -13.21
C GLY A 285 -12.91 -4.93 -12.34
N ASN A 286 -13.06 -3.85 -11.58
CA ASN A 286 -12.06 -3.50 -10.58
C ASN A 286 -12.10 -4.50 -9.41
N LEU A 287 -10.95 -4.94 -8.93
CA LEU A 287 -10.84 -5.85 -7.79
C LEU A 287 -9.94 -5.25 -6.73
N LEU A 288 -10.44 -5.13 -5.50
CA LEU A 288 -9.64 -4.78 -4.33
C LEU A 288 -9.50 -6.00 -3.42
N LEU A 289 -8.27 -6.37 -3.10
CA LEU A 289 -7.92 -7.39 -2.12
C LEU A 289 -7.24 -6.74 -0.92
N ARG A 290 -7.81 -6.87 0.27
CA ARG A 290 -7.22 -6.36 1.52
C ARG A 290 -7.16 -7.44 2.58
N ASP A 291 -5.98 -7.68 3.15
CA ASP A 291 -5.79 -8.66 4.24
C ASP A 291 -6.23 -10.09 3.86
N VAL A 292 -5.99 -10.50 2.60
CA VAL A 292 -6.37 -11.81 2.05
C VAL A 292 -5.14 -12.55 1.53
N THR A 293 -5.04 -13.85 1.83
CA THR A 293 -4.04 -14.75 1.24
C THR A 293 -4.74 -15.71 0.26
N MET A 294 -4.22 -15.86 -0.95
CA MET A 294 -4.75 -16.71 -2.01
C MET A 294 -3.64 -17.61 -2.55
N PRO A 295 -3.19 -18.60 -1.76
CA PRO A 295 -2.02 -19.38 -2.12
C PRO A 295 -2.31 -20.20 -3.38
N GLY A 296 -1.49 -20.03 -4.42
CA GLY A 296 -1.62 -20.78 -5.68
C GLY A 296 -2.70 -20.26 -6.64
N SER A 297 -3.44 -19.22 -6.28
CA SER A 297 -4.45 -18.63 -7.15
C SER A 297 -3.82 -17.58 -8.07
N ASN A 298 -3.79 -17.83 -9.38
CA ASN A 298 -3.24 -16.89 -10.35
C ASN A 298 -4.29 -15.82 -10.69
N ILE A 299 -3.91 -14.56 -10.81
CA ILE A 299 -4.83 -13.47 -11.15
C ILE A 299 -4.43 -12.88 -12.51
N THR A 300 -5.36 -12.87 -13.45
CA THR A 300 -5.22 -12.17 -14.73
C THR A 300 -6.14 -10.95 -14.74
N VAL A 301 -5.55 -9.77 -14.91
CA VAL A 301 -6.22 -8.46 -14.98
C VAL A 301 -6.20 -8.02 -16.44
N ASP A 302 -7.35 -7.90 -17.07
CA ASP A 302 -7.47 -7.55 -18.49
C ASP A 302 -8.60 -6.54 -18.72
N ASN A 303 -8.77 -6.08 -19.97
CA ASN A 303 -9.84 -5.19 -20.40
C ASN A 303 -9.86 -3.83 -19.67
N GLY A 304 -8.69 -3.27 -19.38
CA GLY A 304 -8.57 -1.94 -18.75
C GLY A 304 -9.03 -1.89 -17.29
N THR A 305 -9.11 -3.03 -16.61
CA THR A 305 -9.55 -3.10 -15.21
C THR A 305 -8.42 -2.79 -14.22
N VAL A 306 -8.76 -2.51 -12.96
CA VAL A 306 -7.78 -2.20 -11.91
C VAL A 306 -7.79 -3.30 -10.83
N LEU A 307 -6.63 -3.88 -10.57
CA LEU A 307 -6.37 -4.71 -9.40
C LEU A 307 -5.69 -3.86 -8.32
N THR A 308 -6.32 -3.73 -7.16
CA THR A 308 -5.73 -3.11 -5.97
C THR A 308 -5.43 -4.17 -4.93
N MET A 309 -4.21 -4.19 -4.40
CA MET A 309 -3.77 -5.12 -3.37
C MET A 309 -3.23 -4.35 -2.16
N GLU A 310 -3.76 -4.66 -0.98
CA GLU A 310 -3.34 -4.08 0.29
C GLU A 310 -3.11 -5.16 1.34
N ARG A 311 -1.85 -5.40 1.75
CA ARG A 311 -1.52 -6.50 2.68
C ARG A 311 -2.08 -7.86 2.22
N ALA A 312 -1.99 -8.14 0.92
CA ALA A 312 -2.55 -9.32 0.30
C ALA A 312 -1.44 -10.22 -0.28
N SER A 313 -1.66 -11.52 -0.28
CA SER A 313 -0.77 -12.50 -0.91
C SER A 313 -1.54 -13.31 -1.94
N VAL A 314 -1.02 -13.50 -3.15
CA VAL A 314 -1.68 -14.24 -4.24
C VAL A 314 -0.69 -15.17 -4.96
N GLY A 315 -1.15 -15.94 -5.93
CA GLY A 315 -0.32 -16.69 -6.88
C GLY A 315 0.36 -15.76 -7.90
N ALA A 316 0.47 -16.19 -9.15
CA ALA A 316 1.02 -15.33 -10.21
C ALA A 316 0.02 -14.22 -10.57
N VAL A 317 0.50 -13.02 -10.90
CA VAL A 317 -0.31 -11.88 -11.34
C VAL A 317 0.09 -11.51 -12.77
N VAL A 318 -0.87 -11.48 -13.68
CA VAL A 318 -0.70 -11.05 -15.08
C VAL A 318 -1.60 -9.84 -15.31
N VAL A 319 -1.01 -8.69 -15.59
CA VAL A 319 -1.71 -7.44 -15.93
C VAL A 319 -1.56 -7.24 -17.44
N ASN A 320 -2.68 -7.08 -18.14
CA ASN A 320 -2.73 -7.10 -19.59
C ASN A 320 -3.65 -6.00 -20.16
N GLY A 321 -3.49 -5.67 -21.45
CA GLY A 321 -4.50 -4.94 -22.21
C GLY A 321 -4.87 -3.56 -21.64
N GLY A 322 -3.89 -2.75 -21.26
CA GLY A 322 -4.12 -1.42 -20.66
C GLY A 322 -4.60 -1.43 -19.20
N SER A 323 -4.72 -2.60 -18.57
CA SER A 323 -5.12 -2.74 -17.17
C SER A 323 -4.07 -2.22 -16.20
N GLN A 324 -4.47 -2.03 -14.93
CA GLN A 324 -3.61 -1.45 -13.90
C GLN A 324 -3.49 -2.33 -12.65
N LEU A 325 -2.28 -2.44 -12.09
CA LEU A 325 -2.04 -2.94 -10.73
C LEU A 325 -1.67 -1.80 -9.78
N VAL A 326 -2.31 -1.74 -8.62
CA VAL A 326 -1.95 -0.86 -7.49
C VAL A 326 -1.66 -1.73 -6.27
N ALA A 327 -0.40 -1.82 -5.87
CA ALA A 327 0.05 -2.68 -4.77
C ALA A 327 0.66 -1.84 -3.64
N GLN A 328 0.10 -1.94 -2.43
CA GLN A 328 0.50 -1.16 -1.26
C GLN A 328 0.63 -2.00 0.01
N GLY A 329 1.61 -1.70 0.85
CA GLY A 329 1.82 -2.43 2.11
C GLY A 329 2.57 -3.74 1.91
N GLY A 330 2.22 -4.79 2.65
CA GLY A 330 2.90 -6.10 2.61
C GLY A 330 2.31 -7.07 1.59
N ILE A 331 2.92 -7.18 0.42
CA ILE A 331 2.39 -7.95 -0.71
C ILE A 331 3.15 -9.24 -0.91
N GLY A 332 2.43 -10.36 -1.07
CA GLY A 332 2.99 -11.65 -1.44
C GLY A 332 2.58 -12.06 -2.86
N ILE A 333 3.52 -12.47 -3.70
CA ILE A 333 3.24 -13.05 -5.01
C ILE A 333 3.98 -14.38 -5.11
N LYS A 334 3.24 -15.48 -5.23
CA LYS A 334 3.81 -16.82 -5.42
C LYS A 334 3.72 -17.19 -6.90
N GLY A 335 4.86 -17.15 -7.57
CA GLY A 335 5.02 -17.60 -8.95
C GLY A 335 4.51 -19.02 -9.16
N SER A 336 4.08 -19.27 -10.39
CA SER A 336 3.52 -20.53 -10.83
C SER A 336 4.38 -21.09 -11.96
N THR A 337 4.53 -22.41 -11.99
CA THR A 337 5.23 -23.12 -13.08
C THR A 337 4.52 -22.99 -14.43
N VAL A 338 3.25 -22.57 -14.42
CA VAL A 338 2.42 -22.39 -15.63
C VAL A 338 2.80 -21.11 -16.37
N TYR A 339 3.30 -20.10 -15.66
CA TYR A 339 3.56 -18.78 -16.23
C TYR A 339 5.06 -18.50 -16.32
N SER A 340 5.44 -17.75 -17.35
CA SER A 340 6.80 -17.25 -17.54
C SER A 340 7.29 -16.30 -16.44
N GLY A 341 6.36 -15.70 -15.70
CA GLY A 341 6.66 -14.76 -14.62
C GLY A 341 5.63 -14.78 -13.50
N ALA A 342 6.09 -14.48 -12.28
CA ALA A 342 5.24 -14.33 -11.11
C ALA A 342 4.43 -13.03 -11.14
N LEU A 343 5.02 -11.93 -11.63
CA LEU A 343 4.35 -10.66 -11.87
C LEU A 343 4.64 -10.21 -13.31
N GLN A 344 3.61 -10.06 -14.13
CA GLN A 344 3.75 -9.72 -15.54
C GLN A 344 2.93 -8.49 -15.90
N PHE A 345 3.53 -7.56 -16.64
CA PHE A 345 2.87 -6.42 -17.25
C PHE A 345 2.99 -6.54 -18.77
N LEU A 346 1.88 -6.79 -19.44
CA LEU A 346 1.78 -7.09 -20.86
C LEU A 346 0.87 -6.08 -21.60
N ASN A 347 1.11 -5.90 -22.90
CA ASN A 347 0.26 -5.17 -23.85
C ASN A 347 -0.29 -3.82 -23.33
N GLY A 348 0.61 -2.88 -23.03
CA GLY A 348 0.27 -1.52 -22.62
C GLY A 348 -0.30 -1.37 -21.20
N SER A 349 -0.26 -2.42 -20.39
CA SER A 349 -0.68 -2.36 -18.99
C SER A 349 0.24 -1.47 -18.14
N SER A 350 -0.21 -1.13 -16.94
CA SER A 350 0.60 -0.37 -16.00
C SER A 350 0.52 -0.90 -14.56
N GLY A 351 1.47 -0.53 -13.72
CA GLY A 351 1.29 -0.75 -12.29
C GLY A 351 2.25 0.03 -11.40
N THR A 352 1.80 0.24 -10.17
CA THR A 352 2.52 0.94 -9.11
C THR A 352 2.63 0.05 -7.88
N VAL A 353 3.84 -0.07 -7.34
CA VAL A 353 4.16 -0.87 -6.16
C VAL A 353 4.83 0.03 -5.11
N SER A 354 4.35 -0.05 -3.87
CA SER A 354 4.94 0.62 -2.70
C SER A 354 4.83 -0.26 -1.45
N GLY A 355 5.74 -0.09 -0.49
CA GLY A 355 5.80 -0.95 0.70
C GLY A 355 6.68 -2.19 0.51
N THR A 356 6.36 -3.29 1.15
CA THR A 356 7.13 -4.54 1.05
C THR A 356 6.47 -5.50 0.07
N MET A 357 7.25 -6.10 -0.82
CA MET A 357 6.76 -7.11 -1.76
C MET A 357 7.67 -8.33 -1.70
N THR A 358 7.10 -9.51 -1.50
CA THR A 358 7.83 -10.78 -1.57
C THR A 358 7.33 -11.57 -2.77
N ILE A 359 8.25 -11.87 -3.69
CA ILE A 359 7.99 -12.69 -4.87
C ILE A 359 8.73 -14.02 -4.68
N SER A 360 7.97 -15.08 -4.47
CA SER A 360 8.51 -16.45 -4.53
C SER A 360 8.38 -16.95 -5.96
N TYR A 361 9.45 -17.39 -6.62
CA TYR A 361 9.36 -17.89 -8.00
C TYR A 361 9.42 -19.42 -8.07
N ALA A 362 8.65 -19.99 -8.99
CA ALA A 362 8.63 -21.41 -9.31
C ALA A 362 8.61 -21.54 -10.84
N GLY A 363 9.78 -21.62 -11.49
CA GLY A 363 9.89 -21.61 -12.94
C GLY A 363 11.26 -21.14 -13.40
N THR A 364 11.48 -21.04 -14.72
CA THR A 364 12.82 -20.83 -15.31
C THR A 364 13.06 -19.46 -15.94
N GLN A 365 12.03 -18.64 -16.21
CA GLN A 365 12.21 -17.41 -17.01
C GLN A 365 12.46 -16.14 -16.18
N ALA A 366 11.43 -15.61 -15.51
CA ALA A 366 11.55 -14.35 -14.76
C ALA A 366 10.67 -14.31 -13.51
N SER A 367 10.99 -13.46 -12.54
CA SER A 367 10.06 -13.13 -11.45
C SER A 367 9.14 -11.97 -11.85
N ILE A 368 9.71 -10.92 -12.44
CA ILE A 368 8.97 -9.76 -12.97
C ILE A 368 9.21 -9.65 -14.48
N ILE A 369 8.14 -9.50 -15.27
CA ILE A 369 8.20 -9.24 -16.71
C ILE A 369 7.47 -7.93 -17.02
N VAL A 370 8.10 -7.05 -17.78
CA VAL A 370 7.47 -5.84 -18.35
C VAL A 370 7.64 -5.86 -19.86
N ASP A 371 6.54 -5.95 -20.61
CA ASP A 371 6.54 -6.19 -22.06
C ASP A 371 5.50 -5.34 -22.80
N GLY A 372 5.63 -5.22 -24.13
CA GLY A 372 4.56 -4.76 -25.01
C GLY A 372 4.07 -3.33 -24.73
N GLY A 373 4.98 -2.40 -24.43
CA GLY A 373 4.60 -1.01 -24.13
C GLY A 373 4.14 -0.76 -22.68
N SER A 374 4.19 -1.79 -21.84
CA SER A 374 3.71 -1.71 -20.46
C SER A 374 4.67 -0.94 -19.55
N ARG A 375 4.14 -0.46 -18.41
CA ARG A 375 4.88 0.37 -17.44
C ARG A 375 4.79 -0.18 -16.02
N ALA A 376 5.92 -0.43 -15.38
CA ALA A 376 5.97 -0.78 -13.95
C ALA A 376 6.71 0.31 -13.16
N SER A 377 6.13 0.74 -12.04
CA SER A 377 6.70 1.76 -11.16
C SER A 377 6.82 1.22 -9.74
N PHE A 378 8.04 1.17 -9.22
CA PHE A 378 8.34 0.82 -7.84
C PHE A 378 8.78 2.10 -7.11
N ALA A 379 8.00 2.55 -6.15
CA ALA A 379 8.25 3.78 -5.41
C ALA A 379 8.26 3.49 -3.91
N SER A 380 9.38 3.75 -3.25
CA SER A 380 9.58 3.41 -1.84
C SER A 380 9.26 1.93 -1.55
N ALA A 381 9.67 1.05 -2.46
CA ALA A 381 9.36 -0.37 -2.42
C ALA A 381 10.57 -1.20 -1.96
N ALA A 382 10.34 -2.18 -1.10
CA ALA A 382 11.31 -3.22 -0.75
C ALA A 382 10.85 -4.56 -1.34
N VAL A 383 11.44 -4.95 -2.47
CA VAL A 383 11.06 -6.14 -3.24
C VAL A 383 12.04 -7.27 -2.95
N THR A 384 11.59 -8.32 -2.27
CA THR A 384 12.35 -9.55 -2.04
C THR A 384 11.96 -10.61 -3.06
N MET A 385 12.92 -11.10 -3.82
CA MET A 385 12.74 -12.21 -4.77
C MET A 385 13.49 -13.43 -4.24
N GLN A 386 12.77 -14.54 -4.05
CA GLN A 386 13.31 -15.76 -3.46
C GLN A 386 12.80 -17.01 -4.17
N PRO A 387 13.54 -18.12 -4.16
CA PRO A 387 13.02 -19.40 -4.63
C PRO A 387 11.74 -19.78 -3.87
N GLY A 388 10.78 -20.39 -4.56
CA GLY A 388 9.64 -21.03 -3.91
C GLY A 388 10.02 -22.28 -3.10
N ASP A 389 9.10 -22.76 -2.27
CA ASP A 389 9.32 -23.87 -1.33
C ASP A 389 9.53 -25.25 -2.00
N SER A 390 9.50 -25.34 -3.33
CA SER A 390 9.67 -26.62 -4.03
C SER A 390 11.10 -27.13 -3.86
N THR A 391 11.24 -28.27 -3.19
CA THR A 391 12.49 -29.02 -2.96
C THR A 391 13.20 -29.48 -4.23
N ALA A 392 12.60 -29.28 -5.41
CA ALA A 392 13.26 -29.46 -6.68
C ALA A 392 14.39 -28.43 -6.80
N ALA A 393 15.63 -28.88 -6.61
CA ALA A 393 16.87 -28.13 -6.71
C ALA A 393 16.72 -26.95 -7.67
N ALA A 394 16.71 -25.74 -7.10
CA ALA A 394 16.46 -24.48 -7.78
C ALA A 394 17.20 -24.43 -9.12
N THR A 395 16.48 -24.76 -10.20
CA THR A 395 16.95 -24.53 -11.54
C THR A 395 17.19 -23.03 -11.62
N GLN A 396 18.42 -22.69 -11.95
CA GLN A 396 18.85 -21.32 -12.11
C GLN A 396 17.80 -20.59 -12.95
N ILE A 397 17.14 -19.58 -12.38
CA ILE A 397 16.26 -18.74 -13.18
C ILE A 397 17.11 -17.97 -14.17
N ASP A 398 16.63 -17.89 -15.39
CA ASP A 398 17.23 -17.12 -16.46
C ASP A 398 17.39 -15.68 -15.97
N SER A 399 16.30 -15.04 -15.57
CA SER A 399 16.36 -13.72 -14.95
C SER A 399 15.46 -13.52 -13.74
N MET A 400 15.74 -12.51 -12.91
CA MET A 400 14.79 -12.12 -11.86
C MET A 400 13.83 -11.06 -12.40
N VAL A 401 14.37 -10.08 -13.13
CA VAL A 401 13.58 -9.05 -13.80
C VAL A 401 13.90 -9.02 -15.28
N GLN A 402 12.88 -9.10 -16.12
CA GLN A 402 12.99 -9.00 -17.57
C GLN A 402 12.17 -7.80 -18.06
N ILE A 403 12.83 -6.80 -18.64
CA ILE A 403 12.18 -5.65 -19.29
C ILE A 403 12.32 -5.87 -20.79
N ARG A 404 11.28 -6.32 -21.46
CA ARG A 404 11.27 -6.62 -22.89
C ARG A 404 11.13 -5.36 -23.74
N PRO A 405 11.29 -5.43 -25.08
CA PRO A 405 11.20 -4.25 -25.95
C PRO A 405 9.93 -3.44 -25.69
N ASN A 406 10.06 -2.11 -25.71
CA ASN A 406 9.00 -1.14 -25.38
C ASN A 406 8.47 -1.15 -23.94
N GLY A 407 8.86 -2.11 -23.09
CA GLY A 407 8.57 -2.07 -21.66
C GLY A 407 9.34 -0.95 -20.96
N LEU A 408 8.73 -0.34 -19.94
CA LEU A 408 9.38 0.65 -19.07
C LEU A 408 9.26 0.22 -17.60
N LEU A 409 10.38 0.11 -16.91
CA LEU A 409 10.41 -0.05 -15.46
C LEU A 409 11.09 1.16 -14.82
N THR A 410 10.42 1.74 -13.83
CA THR A 410 10.95 2.80 -12.98
C THR A 410 11.08 2.31 -11.54
N ALA A 411 12.19 2.64 -10.89
CA ALA A 411 12.43 2.34 -9.47
C ALA A 411 12.95 3.59 -8.76
N MET A 412 12.20 4.10 -7.78
CA MET A 412 12.56 5.30 -7.02
C MET A 412 12.60 4.95 -5.54
N GLU A 413 13.70 5.28 -4.87
CA GLU A 413 13.90 5.06 -3.43
C GLU A 413 13.59 3.62 -3.00
N SER A 414 13.94 2.67 -3.86
CA SER A 414 13.54 1.26 -3.75
C SER A 414 14.72 0.34 -3.45
N THR A 415 14.44 -0.79 -2.81
CA THR A 415 15.42 -1.85 -2.54
C THR A 415 14.95 -3.15 -3.18
N PHE A 416 15.81 -3.79 -3.98
CA PHE A 416 15.57 -5.12 -4.54
C PHE A 416 16.50 -6.12 -3.87
N ILE A 417 15.95 -7.19 -3.31
CA ILE A 417 16.68 -8.24 -2.59
C ILE A 417 16.58 -9.53 -3.38
N HIS A 418 17.74 -10.09 -3.73
CA HIS A 418 17.89 -11.25 -4.60
C HIS A 418 18.41 -12.42 -3.77
N ASN A 419 17.51 -13.33 -3.37
CA ASN A 419 17.81 -14.43 -2.44
C ASN A 419 18.01 -15.79 -3.13
N GLY A 420 17.92 -15.89 -4.45
CA GLY A 420 18.15 -17.15 -5.15
C GLY A 420 19.00 -17.04 -6.40
N PRO A 421 19.58 -18.17 -6.84
CA PRO A 421 20.55 -18.18 -7.93
C PRO A 421 19.89 -17.79 -9.25
N SER A 422 20.56 -16.93 -10.00
CA SER A 422 20.12 -16.51 -11.34
C SER A 422 21.28 -16.50 -12.33
N GLY A 423 20.99 -16.65 -13.62
CA GLY A 423 21.96 -16.32 -14.67
C GLY A 423 22.18 -14.82 -14.69
N TRP A 424 21.09 -14.09 -14.92
CA TRP A 424 21.10 -12.65 -15.14
C TRP A 424 20.08 -11.99 -14.24
N THR A 425 20.49 -11.22 -13.23
CA THR A 425 19.51 -10.69 -12.27
C THR A 425 18.49 -9.77 -12.96
N TRP A 426 18.97 -8.79 -13.72
CA TRP A 426 18.15 -7.89 -14.53
C TRP A 426 18.54 -7.97 -15.99
N ARG A 427 17.59 -8.36 -16.84
CA ARG A 427 17.76 -8.36 -18.29
C ARG A 427 16.90 -7.27 -18.92
N VAL A 428 17.54 -6.30 -19.55
CA VAL A 428 16.87 -5.09 -20.04
C VAL A 428 16.99 -5.00 -21.56
N TYR A 429 15.89 -5.17 -22.27
CA TYR A 429 15.71 -4.88 -23.69
C TYR A 429 14.90 -3.59 -23.92
N GLY A 430 14.07 -3.20 -22.95
CA GLY A 430 13.29 -1.95 -22.97
C GLY A 430 13.98 -0.82 -22.21
N LYS A 431 13.21 -0.09 -21.40
CA LYS A 431 13.69 1.06 -20.63
C LYS A 431 13.72 0.75 -19.14
N LEU A 432 14.85 1.02 -18.49
CA LEU A 432 15.02 0.96 -17.05
C LEU A 432 15.44 2.35 -16.54
N ALA A 433 14.72 2.91 -15.59
CA ALA A 433 15.15 4.14 -14.91
C ALA A 433 15.14 3.94 -13.39
N THR A 434 16.26 4.20 -12.74
CA THR A 434 16.40 4.07 -11.29
C THR A 434 16.83 5.38 -10.65
N ASN A 435 16.35 5.65 -9.43
CA ASN A 435 16.76 6.79 -8.63
C ASN A 435 16.84 6.38 -7.15
N THR A 436 18.01 6.52 -6.52
CA THR A 436 18.27 6.09 -5.14
C THR A 436 17.82 4.65 -4.92
N THR A 437 18.35 3.73 -5.73
CA THR A 437 17.94 2.31 -5.72
C THR A 437 19.05 1.42 -5.21
N THR A 438 18.71 0.52 -4.28
CA THR A 438 19.64 -0.48 -3.74
C THR A 438 19.32 -1.88 -4.29
N PHE A 439 20.32 -2.58 -4.79
CA PHE A 439 20.26 -3.98 -5.19
C PHE A 439 21.09 -4.82 -4.21
N LEU A 440 20.43 -5.74 -3.49
CA LEU A 440 21.04 -6.66 -2.53
C LEU A 440 21.10 -8.07 -3.12
N PHE A 441 22.30 -8.61 -3.31
CA PHE A 441 22.55 -9.93 -3.89
C PHE A 441 23.01 -10.92 -2.80
N ASN A 442 22.09 -11.76 -2.35
CA ASN A 442 22.36 -12.77 -1.31
C ASN A 442 22.59 -14.18 -1.89
N ALA A 443 22.41 -14.32 -3.20
CA ALA A 443 22.66 -15.55 -3.94
C ALA A 443 23.52 -15.27 -5.18
N TYR A 444 24.12 -16.33 -5.71
CA TYR A 444 24.99 -16.23 -6.88
C TYR A 444 24.22 -15.69 -8.09
N SER A 445 24.78 -14.69 -8.75
CA SER A 445 24.33 -14.22 -10.06
C SER A 445 25.53 -13.94 -10.94
N TRP A 446 25.43 -14.21 -12.23
CA TRP A 446 26.52 -13.93 -13.15
C TRP A 446 26.59 -12.43 -13.47
N VAL A 447 25.44 -11.83 -13.77
CA VAL A 447 25.33 -10.40 -14.10
C VAL A 447 24.24 -9.74 -13.25
N GLY A 448 24.55 -8.59 -12.64
CA GLY A 448 23.60 -7.74 -11.93
C GLY A 448 22.59 -7.12 -12.90
N ILE A 449 23.04 -6.19 -13.75
CA ILE A 449 22.22 -5.58 -14.80
C ILE A 449 22.82 -5.86 -16.17
N GLN A 450 22.01 -6.35 -17.10
CA GLN A 450 22.42 -6.68 -18.45
C GLN A 450 21.53 -5.96 -19.47
N PRO A 451 21.92 -4.77 -19.95
CA PRO A 451 21.22 -4.12 -21.05
C PRO A 451 21.57 -4.76 -22.40
N TRP A 452 20.56 -4.99 -23.23
CA TRP A 452 20.63 -5.61 -24.56
C TRP A 452 20.38 -4.58 -25.67
N LEU A 453 20.52 -5.03 -26.92
CA LEU A 453 20.34 -4.19 -28.12
C LEU A 453 19.04 -3.38 -28.06
N GLY A 454 19.16 -2.04 -28.14
CA GLY A 454 18.03 -1.11 -28.13
C GLY A 454 17.54 -0.70 -26.74
N ALA A 455 18.10 -1.26 -25.66
CA ALA A 455 17.71 -0.89 -24.31
C ALA A 455 18.13 0.54 -23.96
N GLU A 456 17.34 1.22 -23.12
CA GLU A 456 17.68 2.51 -22.52
C GLU A 456 17.72 2.36 -21.00
N VAL A 457 18.90 2.46 -20.40
CA VAL A 457 19.08 2.34 -18.95
C VAL A 457 19.55 3.66 -18.38
N SER A 458 18.86 4.17 -17.36
CA SER A 458 19.20 5.36 -16.59
C SER A 458 19.40 4.97 -15.13
N LEU A 459 20.62 5.12 -14.61
CA LEU A 459 20.96 4.78 -13.23
C LEU A 459 21.32 6.04 -12.44
N VAL A 460 20.55 6.38 -11.41
CA VAL A 460 20.83 7.53 -10.54
C VAL A 460 21.00 7.06 -9.09
N ASN A 461 22.16 7.32 -8.48
CA ASN A 461 22.46 6.95 -7.09
C ASN A 461 22.14 5.47 -6.78
N VAL A 462 22.86 4.56 -7.43
CA VAL A 462 22.60 3.12 -7.33
C VAL A 462 23.63 2.46 -6.40
N MET A 463 23.16 1.62 -5.49
CA MET A 463 24.02 0.79 -4.64
C MET A 463 23.80 -0.69 -4.98
N MET A 464 24.86 -1.40 -5.34
CA MET A 464 24.85 -2.85 -5.57
C MET A 464 25.76 -3.54 -4.57
N ARG A 465 25.21 -4.38 -3.70
CA ARG A 465 25.97 -5.08 -2.65
C ARG A 465 25.30 -6.40 -2.28
N GLY A 466 25.89 -7.16 -1.37
CA GLY A 466 25.24 -8.32 -0.76
C GLY A 466 26.26 -9.35 -0.30
N SER A 467 25.79 -10.44 0.30
CA SER A 467 26.68 -11.53 0.75
C SER A 467 27.30 -12.31 -0.41
N ARG A 468 26.67 -12.26 -1.59
CA ARG A 468 27.12 -12.89 -2.84
C ARG A 468 26.88 -11.94 -4.02
N PRO A 469 27.71 -10.89 -4.16
CA PRO A 469 27.58 -9.95 -5.27
C PRO A 469 27.72 -10.66 -6.63
N PRO A 470 27.11 -10.12 -7.70
CA PRO A 470 27.23 -10.71 -9.02
C PRO A 470 28.68 -10.64 -9.51
N MET A 471 29.12 -11.60 -10.33
CA MET A 471 30.46 -11.56 -10.94
C MET A 471 30.68 -10.25 -11.71
N TYR A 472 29.60 -9.78 -12.35
CA TYR A 472 29.60 -8.54 -13.11
C TYR A 472 28.44 -7.67 -12.67
N THR A 473 28.73 -6.46 -12.22
CA THR A 473 27.67 -5.53 -11.76
C THR A 473 26.80 -5.09 -12.94
N LEU A 474 27.44 -4.72 -14.05
CA LEU A 474 26.81 -4.29 -15.29
C LEU A 474 27.54 -4.91 -16.49
N ALA A 475 26.79 -5.58 -17.37
CA ALA A 475 27.34 -6.16 -18.59
C ALA A 475 26.45 -5.80 -19.79
N GLY A 476 26.91 -4.88 -20.64
CA GLY A 476 26.17 -4.48 -21.84
C GLY A 476 26.37 -5.45 -22.99
N HIS A 477 25.27 -5.81 -23.67
CA HIS A 477 25.29 -6.48 -24.97
C HIS A 477 24.85 -5.51 -26.07
N ASN A 478 25.71 -5.31 -27.07
CA ASN A 478 25.46 -4.48 -28.25
C ASN A 478 25.17 -3.00 -27.92
N THR A 479 24.46 -2.30 -28.81
CA THR A 479 24.20 -0.84 -28.77
C THR A 479 23.07 -0.46 -27.81
N ALA A 480 23.19 -0.79 -26.53
CA ALA A 480 22.24 -0.33 -25.50
C ALA A 480 22.61 1.08 -25.03
N LYS A 481 21.68 2.03 -24.94
CA LYS A 481 21.95 3.37 -24.38
C LYS A 481 21.98 3.27 -22.85
N LEU A 482 23.13 3.57 -22.24
CA LEU A 482 23.24 3.72 -20.79
C LEU A 482 23.53 5.17 -20.44
N THR A 483 22.77 5.71 -19.49
CA THR A 483 23.03 6.96 -18.81
C THR A 483 23.15 6.67 -17.33
N ALA A 484 24.15 7.22 -16.68
CA ALA A 484 24.31 7.09 -15.24
C ALA A 484 24.77 8.41 -14.64
N SER A 485 24.23 8.75 -13.48
CA SER A 485 24.57 9.96 -12.73
C SER A 485 24.57 9.69 -11.23
N GLY A 486 25.33 10.49 -10.48
CA GLY A 486 25.56 10.23 -9.07
C GLY A 486 26.50 9.03 -8.84
N ASN A 487 26.50 8.51 -7.61
CA ASN A 487 27.41 7.44 -7.23
C ASN A 487 26.80 6.07 -7.58
N ILE A 488 27.59 5.24 -8.25
CA ILE A 488 27.30 3.80 -8.41
C ILE A 488 28.29 3.04 -7.54
N TYR A 489 27.79 2.49 -6.44
CA TYR A 489 28.60 1.67 -5.52
C TYR A 489 28.48 0.20 -5.91
N SER A 490 29.61 -0.49 -6.07
CA SER A 490 29.64 -1.93 -6.21
C SER A 490 30.77 -2.56 -5.40
N SER A 491 30.51 -3.73 -4.84
CA SER A 491 31.49 -4.54 -4.10
C SER A 491 32.36 -5.43 -4.98
N GLN A 492 32.11 -5.48 -6.29
CA GLN A 492 32.92 -6.24 -7.27
C GLN A 492 33.21 -5.42 -8.52
N ARG A 493 33.82 -6.05 -9.53
CA ARG A 493 34.04 -5.46 -10.86
C ARG A 493 32.74 -4.80 -11.32
N CYS A 494 32.81 -3.48 -11.43
CA CYS A 494 31.64 -2.70 -11.82
C CYS A 494 31.20 -3.06 -13.25
N TRP A 495 32.15 -3.49 -14.08
CA TRP A 495 31.91 -3.66 -15.49
C TRP A 495 32.76 -4.76 -16.11
N THR A 496 32.13 -5.50 -17.01
CA THR A 496 32.83 -6.39 -17.94
C THR A 496 32.15 -6.33 -19.31
N ARG A 497 32.82 -6.87 -20.31
CA ARG A 497 32.29 -7.12 -21.64
C ARG A 497 32.36 -8.61 -21.92
N ASP A 498 31.24 -9.20 -22.38
CA ASP A 498 31.25 -10.51 -23.04
C ASP A 498 31.75 -10.33 -24.50
N ASP A 499 32.60 -11.23 -24.97
CA ASP A 499 33.29 -11.25 -26.27
C ASP A 499 32.30 -11.38 -27.47
N SER A 500 32.48 -10.75 -28.64
CA SER A 500 33.50 -11.06 -29.66
C SER A 500 33.57 -10.05 -30.84
N SER A 501 32.88 -8.88 -30.80
CA SER A 501 33.09 -7.79 -31.78
C SER A 501 32.85 -6.39 -31.16
N SER A 502 33.72 -5.43 -31.48
CA SER A 502 33.95 -4.06 -30.92
C SER A 502 32.68 -3.26 -30.54
N VAL A 503 32.58 -2.34 -29.57
CA VAL A 503 33.43 -1.48 -28.69
C VAL A 503 32.66 -1.43 -27.35
N PHE A 504 33.23 -1.77 -26.18
CA PHE A 504 33.74 -0.85 -25.13
C PHE A 504 34.65 -1.65 -24.16
N ARG A 505 35.73 -1.03 -23.66
CA ARG A 505 36.57 -1.54 -22.55
C ARG A 505 36.42 -0.59 -21.36
N LEU A 506 36.35 -1.10 -20.14
CA LEU A 506 36.60 -0.30 -18.94
C LEU A 506 37.88 -0.83 -18.27
N SER A 507 38.90 0.03 -18.15
CA SER A 507 40.07 -0.21 -17.32
C SER A 507 39.81 0.23 -15.88
N ALA A 508 40.66 -0.27 -14.98
CA ALA A 508 40.67 -0.03 -13.54
C ALA A 508 40.36 1.42 -13.12
N ALA A 509 39.72 1.55 -11.95
CA ALA A 509 39.44 2.78 -11.19
C ALA A 509 39.12 3.99 -12.09
N GLY A 510 37.82 4.19 -12.37
CA GLY A 510 37.33 5.26 -13.23
C GLY A 510 37.95 6.61 -12.89
N ILE A 511 38.81 7.09 -13.79
CA ILE A 511 39.22 8.49 -13.83
C ILE A 511 38.07 9.23 -14.52
N ALA A 512 37.62 10.33 -13.92
CA ALA A 512 36.62 11.20 -14.52
C ALA A 512 37.07 11.66 -15.93
N GLY A 513 36.24 11.41 -16.95
CA GLY A 513 36.47 11.92 -18.31
C GLY A 513 36.84 10.89 -19.39
N ASP A 514 36.89 9.59 -19.08
CA ASP A 514 37.13 8.57 -20.11
C ASP A 514 35.89 8.35 -20.99
N ASN A 515 35.83 9.09 -22.10
CA ASN A 515 34.98 8.76 -23.23
C ASN A 515 35.61 7.56 -23.95
N ALA A 516 34.85 6.51 -24.26
CA ALA A 516 35.41 5.47 -25.12
C ALA A 516 35.64 6.05 -26.51
N ASN A 517 36.89 6.38 -26.77
CA ASN A 517 37.31 6.90 -28.04
C ASN A 517 37.23 5.76 -29.07
N VAL A 518 36.28 5.88 -29.99
CA VAL A 518 36.45 5.28 -31.33
C VAL A 518 37.77 5.79 -31.86
N SER A 519 38.64 4.89 -32.32
CA SER A 519 39.96 5.26 -32.86
C SER A 519 39.81 6.43 -33.84
N PRO A 520 40.77 7.38 -33.88
CA PRO A 520 40.78 8.44 -34.89
C PRO A 520 40.60 7.87 -36.30
N ASP A 521 40.12 8.71 -37.24
CA ASP A 521 40.00 8.27 -38.64
C ASP A 521 41.36 7.83 -39.15
N GLU A 522 41.39 6.74 -39.92
CA GLU A 522 42.61 6.34 -40.62
C GLU A 522 43.03 7.51 -41.52
N ILE A 523 44.23 8.05 -41.26
CA ILE A 523 44.79 9.18 -41.99
C ILE A 523 45.18 8.71 -43.37
N TRP A 524 44.76 9.45 -44.39
CA TRP A 524 44.96 9.07 -45.78
C TRP A 524 46.43 9.22 -46.14
N ALA A 525 47.01 8.23 -46.82
CA ALA A 525 48.29 8.43 -47.48
C ALA A 525 48.10 9.49 -48.58
N ASN A 526 48.86 10.58 -48.49
CA ASN A 526 48.78 11.68 -49.45
C ASN A 526 49.18 11.14 -50.83
N MET A 527 48.24 11.06 -51.77
CA MET A 527 48.48 10.49 -53.10
C MET A 527 49.17 11.53 -53.98
N THR A 528 50.49 11.56 -53.98
CA THR A 528 51.29 12.48 -54.80
C THR A 528 51.66 11.91 -56.19
N GLY A 529 50.93 10.91 -56.70
CA GLY A 529 51.14 10.33 -58.03
C GLY A 529 49.93 9.55 -58.56
N THR A 530 50.02 9.06 -59.81
CA THR A 530 48.93 8.30 -60.47
C THR A 530 48.61 7.02 -59.68
N PRO A 531 47.39 6.88 -59.09
CA PRO A 531 47.10 5.77 -58.18
C PRO A 531 47.04 4.44 -58.93
N ASN A 532 47.71 3.41 -58.43
CA ASN A 532 47.49 2.05 -58.93
C ASN A 532 46.19 1.46 -58.35
N ALA A 533 45.64 0.43 -59.01
CA ALA A 533 44.37 -0.19 -58.61
C ALA A 533 44.35 -0.78 -57.19
N THR A 534 45.52 -1.03 -56.60
CA THR A 534 45.66 -1.51 -55.21
C THR A 534 45.47 -0.35 -54.22
N LEU A 535 46.06 0.81 -54.47
CA LEU A 535 45.87 2.03 -53.68
C LEU A 535 44.42 2.52 -53.70
N VAL A 536 43.74 2.42 -54.85
CA VAL A 536 42.31 2.77 -54.97
C VAL A 536 41.43 1.86 -54.10
N ARG A 537 41.67 0.54 -54.13
CA ARG A 537 40.93 -0.42 -53.29
C ARG A 537 41.20 -0.23 -51.80
N LEU A 538 42.45 0.03 -51.43
CA LEU A 538 42.81 0.31 -50.04
C LEU A 538 42.10 1.58 -49.53
N ASN A 539 42.11 2.66 -50.31
CA ASN A 539 41.42 3.91 -49.97
C ASN A 539 39.89 3.75 -49.89
N ALA A 540 39.28 2.93 -50.76
CA ALA A 540 37.85 2.63 -50.69
C ALA A 540 37.50 1.88 -49.39
N SER A 541 38.30 0.88 -49.01
CA SER A 541 38.13 0.15 -47.75
C SER A 541 38.37 1.04 -46.52
N MET A 542 39.34 1.97 -46.57
CA MET A 542 39.57 2.95 -45.50
C MET A 542 38.40 3.92 -45.37
N ARG A 543 37.82 4.38 -46.49
CA ARG A 543 36.60 5.21 -46.47
C ARG A 543 35.42 4.47 -45.85
N ALA A 544 35.19 3.22 -46.23
CA ALA A 544 34.13 2.41 -45.63
C ALA A 544 34.30 2.27 -44.10
N ARG A 545 35.53 1.99 -43.64
CA ARG A 545 35.83 1.94 -42.20
C ARG A 545 35.71 3.29 -41.49
N ASN A 546 36.11 4.39 -42.12
CA ASN A 546 35.96 5.73 -41.55
C ASN A 546 34.50 6.18 -41.52
N THR A 547 33.68 5.80 -42.52
CA THR A 547 32.22 5.99 -42.49
C THR A 547 31.59 5.19 -41.35
N GLU A 548 31.99 3.92 -41.17
CA GLU A 548 31.53 3.10 -40.04
C GLU A 548 31.97 3.70 -38.70
N ARG A 549 33.22 4.19 -38.58
CA ARG A 549 33.71 4.92 -37.40
C ARG A 549 32.94 6.22 -37.16
N ALA A 550 32.57 6.97 -38.21
CA ALA A 550 31.80 8.20 -38.11
C ALA A 550 30.34 7.94 -37.69
N GLU A 551 29.72 6.88 -38.22
CA GLU A 551 28.41 6.42 -37.75
C GLU A 551 28.46 5.94 -36.31
N LEU A 552 29.51 5.20 -35.94
CA LEU A 552 29.74 4.79 -34.56
C LEU A 552 29.94 6.02 -33.67
N ARG A 553 30.70 7.04 -34.09
CA ARG A 553 30.84 8.34 -33.40
C ARG A 553 29.52 9.10 -33.25
N GLY A 554 28.65 9.09 -34.27
CA GLY A 554 27.30 9.63 -34.16
C GLY A 554 26.38 8.82 -33.23
N LYS A 555 26.70 7.54 -33.02
CA LYS A 555 26.06 6.63 -32.06
C LYS A 555 26.82 6.55 -30.72
N ILE A 556 27.94 7.28 -30.54
CA ILE A 556 28.70 7.30 -29.29
C ILE A 556 27.83 7.98 -28.24
N TYR A 557 27.39 7.14 -27.31
CA TYR A 557 27.23 7.39 -25.88
C TYR A 557 27.71 8.76 -25.41
N HIS A 558 26.78 9.72 -25.34
CA HIS A 558 26.96 10.89 -24.47
C HIS A 558 26.89 10.42 -23.02
N HIS A 559 28.04 10.13 -22.42
CA HIS A 559 28.16 10.11 -20.97
C HIS A 559 28.12 11.57 -20.49
N ASN A 560 26.93 12.05 -20.09
CA ASN A 560 26.79 13.36 -19.46
C ASN A 560 27.00 13.23 -17.95
N GLY A 561 28.26 13.16 -17.50
CA GLY A 561 28.65 13.19 -16.07
C GLY A 561 29.91 12.36 -15.81
N PRO A 562 30.50 12.39 -14.60
CA PRO A 562 31.50 11.41 -14.17
C PRO A 562 30.81 10.19 -13.52
N LEU A 563 30.98 9.00 -14.11
CA LEU A 563 30.65 7.72 -13.47
C LEU A 563 31.71 7.39 -12.42
N ASN A 564 31.48 7.76 -11.17
CA ASN A 564 32.32 7.33 -10.06
C ASN A 564 31.93 5.90 -9.65
N CYS A 565 32.47 4.91 -10.35
CA CYS A 565 32.51 3.55 -9.87
C CYS A 565 33.50 3.49 -8.71
N VAL A 566 33.01 3.75 -7.51
CA VAL A 566 33.79 3.52 -6.29
C VAL A 566 33.66 2.02 -6.02
N GLU A 567 34.68 1.25 -6.38
CA GLU A 567 34.87 -0.07 -5.78
C GLU A 567 34.90 0.19 -4.29
N SER A 568 33.83 -0.21 -3.59
CA SER A 568 33.84 -0.12 -2.16
C SER A 568 34.97 -1.04 -1.71
N GLY A 569 36.07 -0.47 -1.23
CA GLY A 569 36.96 -1.19 -0.33
C GLY A 569 36.10 -1.90 0.74
N PRO A 570 36.61 -2.98 1.35
CA PRO A 570 35.83 -3.86 2.22
C PRO A 570 34.81 -3.07 3.03
N VAL A 571 33.54 -3.35 2.77
CA VAL A 571 32.38 -2.57 3.26
C VAL A 571 32.48 -2.49 4.78
N THR A 572 32.98 -1.37 5.28
CA THR A 572 33.29 -1.21 6.70
C THR A 572 32.09 -0.58 7.37
N TRP A 573 31.32 -1.41 8.06
CA TRP A 573 30.23 -0.94 8.90
C TRP A 573 30.76 -0.14 10.07
N THR A 574 30.31 1.11 10.20
CA THR A 574 30.71 2.00 11.28
C THR A 574 29.66 1.97 12.36
N SER A 575 30.01 1.52 13.57
CA SER A 575 29.09 1.60 14.72
C SER A 575 28.73 3.06 15.01
N CYS A 576 27.44 3.34 15.16
CA CYS A 576 26.93 4.66 15.52
C CYS A 576 26.23 4.70 16.88
N SER A 577 25.64 3.59 17.33
CA SER A 577 24.90 3.56 18.59
C SER A 577 24.76 2.14 19.13
N ALA A 578 24.65 1.99 20.45
CA ALA A 578 24.14 0.78 21.09
C ALA A 578 22.59 0.73 21.02
N ASP A 579 22.01 -0.44 21.33
CA ASP A 579 20.56 -0.65 21.46
C ASP A 579 19.93 0.40 22.40
N GLY A 580 18.85 1.04 21.94
CA GLY A 580 18.13 2.12 22.61
C GLY A 580 18.70 3.53 22.42
N GLY A 581 19.86 3.68 21.78
CA GLY A 581 20.45 5.01 21.53
C GLY A 581 20.01 5.65 20.20
N GLN A 582 20.61 6.78 19.83
CA GLN A 582 20.37 7.45 18.55
C GLN A 582 21.57 7.26 17.61
N CYS A 583 21.34 6.66 16.43
CA CYS A 583 22.37 6.57 15.40
C CYS A 583 22.50 7.92 14.67
N ASN A 584 23.50 8.70 15.07
CA ASN A 584 23.82 9.97 14.42
C ASN A 584 24.64 9.72 13.16
N LEU A 585 24.01 9.97 12.02
CA LEU A 585 24.64 9.82 10.72
C LEU A 585 25.50 11.06 10.43
N PRO A 586 26.66 10.90 9.77
CA PRO A 586 27.43 12.04 9.32
C PRO A 586 26.53 12.93 8.44
N SER A 587 26.41 14.21 8.77
CA SER A 587 25.80 15.17 7.86
C SER A 587 26.89 15.77 6.98
N ASP A 588 26.68 15.81 5.66
CA ASP A 588 27.28 16.92 4.92
C ASP A 588 26.38 18.13 5.14
N ALA A 589 26.86 19.09 5.93
CA ALA A 589 26.08 20.29 6.26
C ALA A 589 25.68 21.11 5.01
N ALA A 590 26.27 20.80 3.84
CA ALA A 590 26.06 21.51 2.59
C ALA A 590 24.91 20.95 1.72
N THR A 591 24.51 19.67 1.82
CA THR A 591 23.59 19.10 0.82
C THR A 591 22.47 18.18 1.30
N ASN A 592 22.48 17.62 2.52
CA ASN A 592 21.44 16.66 2.97
C ASN A 592 21.14 15.53 1.95
N ALA A 593 22.06 15.26 1.03
CA ALA A 593 21.80 14.44 -0.15
C ALA A 593 22.27 12.99 0.02
N ARG A 594 23.05 12.71 1.08
CA ARG A 594 23.57 11.36 1.32
C ARG A 594 22.50 10.47 1.91
N THR A 595 22.39 9.29 1.33
CA THR A 595 21.50 8.24 1.80
C THR A 595 22.38 7.16 2.44
N TYR A 596 22.11 6.84 3.69
CA TYR A 596 22.85 5.85 4.46
C TYR A 596 22.03 4.58 4.59
N THR A 597 22.69 3.43 4.54
CA THR A 597 22.09 2.21 5.10
C THR A 597 22.50 2.09 6.55
N VAL A 598 21.51 2.00 7.44
CA VAL A 598 21.69 1.65 8.83
C VAL A 598 21.23 0.22 9.04
N ARG A 599 22.02 -0.55 9.79
CA ARG A 599 21.63 -1.89 10.24
C ARG A 599 21.57 -1.93 11.76
N PHE A 600 20.60 -2.66 12.30
CA PHE A 600 20.44 -2.94 13.72
C PHE A 600 20.50 -4.44 13.95
N GLY A 601 21.31 -4.91 14.89
CA GLY A 601 21.49 -6.35 15.09
C GLY A 601 22.71 -6.75 15.92
N ALA A 602 22.97 -8.06 15.95
CA ALA A 602 24.08 -8.68 16.68
C ALA A 602 24.56 -9.94 15.96
N GLY A 603 25.88 -10.18 15.96
CA GLY A 603 26.49 -11.34 15.31
C GLY A 603 26.18 -11.40 13.82
N SER A 604 25.47 -12.43 13.38
CA SER A 604 25.03 -12.64 11.99
C SER A 604 23.61 -12.16 11.68
N ASN A 605 22.86 -11.67 12.68
CA ASN A 605 21.44 -11.33 12.53
C ASN A 605 21.23 -9.81 12.55
N TRP A 606 20.78 -9.24 11.44
CA TRP A 606 20.66 -7.79 11.23
C TRP A 606 19.42 -7.42 10.41
N ASN A 607 18.73 -6.36 10.82
CA ASN A 607 17.70 -5.68 10.02
C ASN A 607 18.25 -4.36 9.46
N TYR A 608 17.75 -3.91 8.31
CA TYR A 608 18.32 -2.79 7.56
C TYR A 608 17.26 -1.74 7.25
N ILE A 609 17.63 -0.47 7.34
CA ILE A 609 16.84 0.69 6.90
C ILE A 609 17.74 1.62 6.09
N VAL A 610 17.19 2.18 5.03
CA VAL A 610 17.83 3.22 4.23
C VAL A 610 17.24 4.57 4.64
N THR A 611 18.08 5.51 5.08
CA THR A 611 17.63 6.80 5.62
C THR A 611 18.61 7.92 5.26
N ARG A 612 18.10 9.17 5.20
CA ARG A 612 18.91 10.40 5.07
C ARG A 612 19.04 11.16 6.40
N SER A 613 18.37 10.69 7.45
CA SER A 613 18.29 11.34 8.76
C SER A 613 18.75 10.42 9.88
N ASN A 614 19.24 11.00 10.97
CA ASN A 614 19.55 10.28 12.21
C ASN A 614 18.37 9.41 12.62
N ILE A 615 18.63 8.19 13.06
CA ILE A 615 17.59 7.18 13.30
C ILE A 615 17.72 6.58 14.71
N PRO A 616 16.62 6.40 15.46
CA PRO A 616 16.67 5.68 16.74
C PRO A 616 17.15 4.25 16.52
N CYS A 617 18.09 3.82 17.33
CA CYS A 617 18.72 2.53 17.27
C CYS A 617 18.02 1.52 18.18
N ASP A 618 16.77 1.18 17.86
CA ASP A 618 15.98 0.30 18.70
C ASP A 618 15.07 -0.64 17.91
N LYS A 619 14.52 -1.63 18.63
CA LYS A 619 13.63 -2.65 18.07
C LYS A 619 12.26 -2.13 17.63
N ASN A 620 11.84 -0.93 18.05
CA ASN A 620 10.58 -0.36 17.59
C ASN A 620 10.73 0.17 16.16
N VAL A 621 11.93 0.66 15.81
CA VAL A 621 12.25 1.13 14.46
C VAL A 621 12.63 -0.02 13.54
N PHE A 622 13.51 -0.92 13.98
CA PHE A 622 14.07 -1.96 13.11
C PHE A 622 13.44 -3.35 13.28
N GLY A 623 12.62 -3.60 14.30
CA GLY A 623 12.29 -4.94 14.78
C GLY A 623 13.43 -5.56 15.62
N ASP A 624 13.23 -6.77 16.15
CA ASP A 624 14.27 -7.50 16.91
C ASP A 624 14.85 -8.67 16.10
N PRO A 625 15.94 -8.45 15.34
CA PRO A 625 16.56 -9.52 14.54
C PRO A 625 17.33 -10.54 15.37
N ALA A 626 17.67 -10.23 16.62
CA ALA A 626 18.51 -11.07 17.48
C ALA A 626 17.93 -11.10 18.89
N VAL A 627 16.82 -11.83 19.06
CA VAL A 627 16.09 -11.93 20.33
C VAL A 627 17.01 -12.47 21.43
N GLY A 628 17.05 -11.76 22.56
CA GLY A 628 17.88 -12.12 23.72
C GLY A 628 19.34 -11.66 23.64
N ALA A 629 19.79 -11.07 22.54
CA ALA A 629 21.14 -10.51 22.40
C ALA A 629 21.15 -8.98 22.46
N THR A 630 22.20 -8.39 23.02
CA THR A 630 22.46 -6.94 22.95
C THR A 630 22.80 -6.56 21.53
N LYS A 631 22.04 -5.62 20.96
CA LYS A 631 22.20 -5.19 19.57
C LYS A 631 22.95 -3.86 19.47
N SER A 632 23.34 -3.51 18.26
CA SER A 632 23.96 -2.22 17.96
C SER A 632 23.50 -1.74 16.60
N CYS A 633 23.57 -0.43 16.37
CA CYS A 633 23.44 0.15 15.05
C CYS A 633 24.78 0.43 14.43
N GLN A 634 24.86 0.12 13.16
CA GLN A 634 25.98 0.45 12.33
C GLN A 634 25.46 1.07 11.05
N TYR A 635 26.19 2.04 10.52
CA TYR A 635 25.86 2.64 9.23
C TYR A 635 26.95 2.39 8.21
N LEU A 636 26.54 2.53 6.96
CA LEU A 636 27.35 2.42 5.76
C LEU A 636 26.81 3.46 4.78
N LEU A 637 27.76 4.15 4.12
CA LEU A 637 27.49 5.07 3.02
C LEU A 637 27.03 4.35 1.75
#